data_AF-A0A1E4NKV2-F1
#
_entry.id   AF-A0A1E4NKV2-F1
#
_cell.length_a   1.000
_cell.length_b   1.000
_cell.length_c   1.000
_cell.angle_alpha   90.00
_cell.angle_beta   90.00
_cell.angle_gamma   90.00
#
_symmetry.space_group_name_H-M   'P 1'
#
loop_
_entity.id
_entity.type
_entity.pdbx_description
1 polymer ?
#
loop_
_entity_poly.entity_id
_entity_poly.type
_entity_poly.pdbx_seq_one_letter_code
_entity_poly.pdbx_strand_id
1 'polypeptide(L)'
;MGTARAQQLTRAATEVPLQPASLDIWDKKYRLKTKQGEPVDATVDDTWSRVARALADVETTPELREKWHERFLWALRHGAIPAGRITSNAGAREHKPATSTINCTVSGTITDSMDDILEKVHEAGLTLKAGCGIGYEFSTLRPRNAYVSGAGAYTSGPLSFMDIYDKMCFTVSSAGGRRGAQMGTFDVSHPDVKEFIRAKREDGRLRQFNLSLLITDGFMQAVETDADWPLVFPVHVKEKDEVDLGDSSQVVWREWPSHDNYLVRDDGLVACKIYGHIRARHLWDMIMVSTYDYAEPGFILIDRVNEMNNNWWCEHIRATNPCGEQPLPPYGSCLLGSVNLTRFVRDPFGPKAHFDMDEYKEVVRVFTRMLDNVVEVNGLPLAKQRDEIMNKRRHGMGFLGLGSTLAMLKLRYGSPEAIAFTEDVSREMALAGWEVALDLAREKGPAPILMQDFTVTGDMLRKRPEMARDGYKAGDRIPGRVLHAKYSRYMQRVAEAAPGLVDKLAETGARFTHHTSIAPTGTISLSLANNASNGIEPSFAHSYSRNVIRPGKKTKEKVEVMSYELLAYRALINAEARPGSDEPNEKLPDYFVAADDISPVQHVDIQAAAQKWVDSSISKTANVPTDYPYEDFKDIYFHAYKAGLKGCTTFRFNPAAFQGVLVKDADLANTTYRFELEDGSVVEVKGNEEVEYDGETHTAANLFDALKEGYYGKF
;
A
#
# COMPACT_ATOMS: atom_id res chain seq x y z
N MET A 1 -28.18 17.77 -24.88
CA MET A 1 -27.16 18.84 -25.14
C MET A 1 -27.45 20.14 -24.36
N GLY A 2 -27.88 20.10 -23.09
CA GLY A 2 -28.25 21.32 -22.35
C GLY A 2 -27.60 21.52 -20.97
N THR A 3 -27.19 20.45 -20.30
CA THR A 3 -26.68 20.51 -18.91
C THR A 3 -25.15 20.43 -18.83
N ALA A 4 -24.52 19.58 -19.65
CA ALA A 4 -23.06 19.41 -19.68
C ALA A 4 -22.29 20.68 -20.10
N ARG A 5 -22.85 21.48 -21.02
CA ARG A 5 -22.23 22.72 -21.50
C ARG A 5 -22.32 23.86 -20.48
N ALA A 6 -23.41 23.89 -19.69
CA ALA A 6 -23.59 24.82 -18.59
C ALA A 6 -22.65 24.50 -17.41
N GLN A 7 -22.48 23.21 -17.07
CA GLN A 7 -21.49 22.77 -16.08
C GLN A 7 -20.03 23.04 -16.52
N GLN A 8 -19.71 22.86 -17.81
CA GLN A 8 -18.40 23.21 -18.37
C GLN A 8 -18.09 24.71 -18.24
N LEU A 9 -19.06 25.59 -18.48
CA LEU A 9 -18.89 27.04 -18.40
C LEU A 9 -18.68 27.54 -16.96
N THR A 10 -19.28 26.90 -15.95
CA THR A 10 -18.97 27.19 -14.53
C THR A 10 -17.60 26.69 -14.07
N ARG A 11 -17.08 25.60 -14.66
CA ARG A 11 -15.79 24.99 -14.22
C ARG A 11 -14.56 25.76 -14.72
N ALA A 12 -14.66 26.36 -15.91
CA ALA A 12 -13.58 27.12 -16.55
C ALA A 12 -13.13 28.37 -15.75
N ALA A 13 -13.93 28.85 -14.79
CA ALA A 13 -13.58 29.99 -13.93
C ALA A 13 -12.78 29.61 -12.66
N THR A 14 -12.45 28.32 -12.46
CA THR A 14 -11.92 27.79 -11.17
C THR A 14 -10.68 26.89 -11.28
N GLU A 15 -10.08 26.72 -12.46
CA GLU A 15 -8.93 25.80 -12.59
C GLU A 15 -7.62 26.44 -12.14
N VAL A 16 -7.09 25.95 -11.00
CA VAL A 16 -5.74 26.23 -10.52
C VAL A 16 -4.73 25.58 -11.48
N PRO A 17 -3.86 26.35 -12.15
CA PRO A 17 -2.90 25.81 -13.12
C PRO A 17 -1.89 24.86 -12.44
N LEU A 18 -1.38 23.90 -13.21
CA LEU A 18 -0.32 23.03 -12.72
C LEU A 18 0.94 23.84 -12.39
N GLN A 19 1.48 23.64 -11.19
CA GLN A 19 2.74 24.26 -10.79
C GLN A 19 3.93 23.63 -11.56
N PRO A 20 5.04 24.37 -11.76
CA PRO A 20 6.18 23.88 -12.55
C PRO A 20 6.73 22.52 -12.10
N ALA A 21 6.76 22.26 -10.79
CA ALA A 21 7.20 20.98 -10.24
C ALA A 21 6.29 19.81 -10.65
N SER A 22 4.98 20.03 -10.71
CA SER A 22 4.01 19.02 -11.15
C SER A 22 4.21 18.66 -12.63
N LEU A 23 4.41 19.66 -13.48
CA LEU A 23 4.70 19.48 -14.90
C LEU A 23 6.03 18.75 -15.14
N ASP A 24 7.09 19.10 -14.41
CA ASP A 24 8.40 18.46 -14.52
C ASP A 24 8.33 16.96 -14.16
N ILE A 25 7.60 16.61 -13.10
CA ILE A 25 7.44 15.21 -12.70
C ILE A 25 6.58 14.44 -13.70
N TRP A 26 5.52 15.05 -14.24
CA TRP A 26 4.75 14.43 -15.32
C TRP A 26 5.63 14.18 -16.55
N ASP A 27 6.40 15.16 -17.01
CA ASP A 27 7.28 15.04 -18.18
C ASP A 27 8.35 13.95 -18.01
N LYS A 28 8.88 13.80 -16.78
CA LYS A 28 9.90 12.80 -16.47
C LYS A 28 9.34 11.39 -16.25
N LYS A 29 8.13 11.26 -15.69
CA LYS A 29 7.62 9.95 -15.20
C LYS A 29 6.47 9.38 -16.03
N TYR A 30 5.66 10.22 -16.67
CA TYR A 30 4.39 9.80 -17.27
C TYR A 30 4.22 10.18 -18.73
N ARG A 31 4.86 11.25 -19.20
CA ARG A 31 4.85 11.62 -20.62
C ARG A 31 5.50 10.52 -21.45
N LEU A 32 4.74 9.95 -22.38
CA LEU A 32 5.28 8.97 -23.32
C LEU A 32 6.23 9.67 -24.28
N LYS A 33 7.42 9.09 -24.46
CA LYS A 33 8.48 9.58 -25.35
C LYS A 33 8.99 8.44 -26.21
N THR A 34 9.46 8.76 -27.40
CA THR A 34 10.16 7.82 -28.29
C THR A 34 11.53 7.43 -27.70
N LYS A 35 12.22 6.47 -28.32
CA LYS A 35 13.57 6.07 -27.91
C LYS A 35 14.57 7.23 -27.99
N GLN A 36 14.32 8.21 -28.87
CA GLN A 36 15.13 9.41 -29.05
C GLN A 36 14.81 10.51 -28.04
N GLY A 37 13.81 10.31 -27.17
CA GLY A 37 13.37 11.30 -26.17
C GLY A 37 12.29 12.26 -26.67
N GLU A 38 11.84 12.13 -27.93
CA GLU A 38 10.81 12.99 -28.50
C GLU A 38 9.44 12.71 -27.89
N PRO A 39 8.68 13.73 -27.47
CA PRO A 39 7.34 13.57 -26.95
C PRO A 39 6.38 12.87 -27.92
N VAL A 40 5.73 11.81 -27.46
CA VAL A 40 4.55 11.21 -28.10
C VAL A 40 3.29 11.86 -27.53
N ASP A 41 3.21 12.00 -26.21
CA ASP A 41 2.17 12.82 -25.57
C ASP A 41 2.65 14.27 -25.54
N ALA A 42 1.95 15.21 -26.18
CA ALA A 42 2.34 16.62 -26.14
C ALA A 42 1.97 17.28 -24.80
N THR A 43 0.81 16.93 -24.26
CA THR A 43 0.22 17.49 -23.04
C THR A 43 -0.25 16.39 -22.07
N VAL A 44 -0.60 16.76 -20.83
CA VAL A 44 -1.21 15.84 -19.86
C VAL A 44 -2.53 15.26 -20.40
N ASP A 45 -3.29 16.04 -21.16
CA ASP A 45 -4.54 15.59 -21.77
C ASP A 45 -4.31 14.56 -22.87
N ASP A 46 -3.21 14.66 -23.62
CA ASP A 46 -2.82 13.62 -24.59
C ASP A 46 -2.46 12.31 -23.88
N THR A 47 -1.79 12.38 -22.71
CA THR A 47 -1.60 11.20 -21.84
C THR A 47 -2.95 10.59 -21.43
N TRP A 48 -3.94 11.41 -21.03
CA TRP A 48 -5.27 10.91 -20.69
C TRP A 48 -5.99 10.29 -21.89
N SER A 49 -5.92 10.92 -23.06
CA SER A 49 -6.50 10.42 -24.31
C SER A 49 -5.92 9.06 -24.70
N ARG A 50 -4.59 8.92 -24.66
CA ARG A 50 -3.91 7.64 -24.91
C ARG A 50 -4.35 6.55 -23.94
N VAL A 51 -4.38 6.84 -22.64
CA VAL A 51 -4.79 5.87 -21.61
C VAL A 51 -6.26 5.47 -21.80
N ALA A 52 -7.16 6.45 -22.00
CA ALA A 52 -8.57 6.20 -22.25
C ALA A 52 -8.78 5.32 -23.48
N ARG A 53 -8.09 5.62 -24.60
CA ARG A 53 -8.18 4.82 -25.84
C ARG A 53 -7.70 3.40 -25.61
N ALA A 54 -6.51 3.22 -25.03
CA ALA A 54 -5.95 1.90 -24.80
C ALA A 54 -6.84 1.00 -23.93
N LEU A 55 -7.51 1.56 -22.92
CA LEU A 55 -8.42 0.82 -22.05
C LEU A 55 -9.81 0.62 -22.66
N ALA A 56 -10.24 1.51 -23.55
CA ALA A 56 -11.50 1.36 -24.28
C ALA A 56 -11.39 0.33 -25.41
N ASP A 57 -10.24 0.19 -26.05
CA ASP A 57 -10.01 -0.77 -27.16
C ASP A 57 -10.16 -2.24 -26.74
N VAL A 58 -10.15 -2.51 -25.43
CA VAL A 58 -10.47 -3.81 -24.82
C VAL A 58 -11.95 -4.19 -25.00
N GLU A 59 -12.84 -3.21 -25.17
CA GLU A 59 -14.26 -3.46 -25.36
C GLU A 59 -14.52 -4.22 -26.68
N THR A 60 -15.58 -5.04 -26.70
CA THR A 60 -15.77 -6.07 -27.72
C THR A 60 -16.22 -5.53 -29.08
N THR A 61 -17.01 -4.45 -29.11
CA THR A 61 -17.52 -3.85 -30.36
C THR A 61 -16.98 -2.43 -30.59
N PRO A 62 -16.86 -1.98 -31.86
CA PRO A 62 -16.44 -0.60 -32.16
C PRO A 62 -17.29 0.48 -31.47
N GLU A 63 -18.60 0.26 -31.33
CA GLU A 63 -19.52 1.19 -30.69
C GLU A 63 -19.24 1.31 -29.19
N LEU A 64 -18.97 0.17 -28.52
CA LEU A 64 -18.58 0.16 -27.12
C LEU A 64 -17.21 0.80 -26.92
N ARG A 65 -16.25 0.56 -27.83
CA ARG A 65 -14.93 1.19 -27.78
C ARG A 65 -15.05 2.71 -27.84
N GLU A 66 -15.85 3.26 -28.75
CA GLU A 66 -15.97 4.72 -28.82
C GLU A 66 -16.75 5.31 -27.64
N LYS A 67 -17.87 4.68 -27.26
CA LYS A 67 -18.63 5.08 -26.07
C LYS A 67 -17.76 5.14 -24.82
N TRP A 68 -16.97 4.09 -24.58
CA TRP A 68 -16.13 4.01 -23.39
C TRP A 68 -14.86 4.84 -23.49
N HIS A 69 -14.33 5.08 -24.69
CA HIS A 69 -13.26 6.05 -24.90
C HIS A 69 -13.70 7.45 -24.43
N GLU A 70 -14.86 7.93 -24.87
CA GLU A 70 -15.40 9.23 -24.44
C GLU A 70 -15.62 9.28 -22.92
N ARG A 71 -16.21 8.23 -22.35
CA ARG A 71 -16.52 8.14 -20.92
C ARG A 71 -15.26 8.05 -20.06
N PHE A 72 -14.27 7.25 -20.46
CA PHE A 72 -13.00 7.13 -19.77
C PHE A 72 -12.23 8.45 -19.81
N LEU A 73 -12.14 9.11 -20.97
CA LEU A 73 -11.51 10.42 -21.08
C LEU A 73 -12.22 11.47 -20.22
N TRP A 74 -13.56 11.44 -20.18
CA TRP A 74 -14.33 12.27 -19.26
C TRP A 74 -13.92 12.03 -17.80
N ALA A 75 -13.93 10.78 -17.33
CA ALA A 75 -13.57 10.46 -15.96
C ALA A 75 -12.13 10.89 -15.59
N LEU A 76 -11.16 10.69 -16.49
CA LEU A 76 -9.78 11.13 -16.29
C LEU A 76 -9.68 12.65 -16.07
N ARG A 77 -10.38 13.43 -16.90
CA ARG A 77 -10.47 14.90 -16.78
C ARG A 77 -11.23 15.36 -15.52
N HIS A 78 -12.07 14.48 -14.97
CA HIS A 78 -12.95 14.76 -13.82
C HIS A 78 -12.39 14.21 -12.49
N GLY A 79 -11.14 13.71 -12.49
CA GLY A 79 -10.42 13.36 -11.27
C GLY A 79 -10.12 11.88 -11.07
N ALA A 80 -10.50 10.99 -12.01
CA ALA A 80 -9.99 9.63 -12.00
C ALA A 80 -8.50 9.62 -12.39
N ILE A 81 -7.64 9.09 -11.52
CA ILE A 81 -6.20 9.01 -11.75
C ILE A 81 -5.76 7.55 -11.63
N PRO A 82 -5.53 6.86 -12.77
CA PRO A 82 -4.94 5.53 -12.78
C PRO A 82 -3.58 5.52 -12.08
N ALA A 83 -3.21 4.39 -11.49
CA ALA A 83 -1.88 4.28 -10.90
C ALA A 83 -0.78 4.48 -11.93
N GLY A 84 0.40 4.89 -11.45
CA GLY A 84 1.46 5.36 -12.31
C GLY A 84 1.92 4.38 -13.40
N ARG A 85 1.80 3.05 -13.22
CA ARG A 85 2.12 2.08 -14.29
C ARG A 85 1.07 2.06 -15.39
N ILE A 86 -0.21 2.15 -15.03
CA ILE A 86 -1.30 2.29 -16.01
C ILE A 86 -1.07 3.57 -16.83
N THR A 87 -0.85 4.71 -16.16
CA THR A 87 -0.63 6.00 -16.84
C THR A 87 0.60 5.98 -17.77
N SER A 88 1.71 5.37 -17.32
CA SER A 88 2.96 5.30 -18.09
C SER A 88 2.91 4.31 -19.26
N ASN A 89 2.15 3.22 -19.14
CA ASN A 89 2.32 2.03 -19.99
C ASN A 89 1.08 1.64 -20.81
N ALA A 90 -0.13 2.05 -20.44
CA ALA A 90 -1.32 1.78 -21.25
C ALA A 90 -1.21 2.47 -22.63
N GLY A 91 -1.30 1.70 -23.72
CA GLY A 91 -1.11 2.23 -25.07
C GLY A 91 0.35 2.56 -25.45
N ALA A 92 1.34 2.13 -24.65
CA ALA A 92 2.75 2.42 -24.91
C ALA A 92 3.54 1.26 -25.57
N ARG A 93 2.87 0.20 -26.02
CA ARG A 93 3.50 -1.07 -26.46
C ARG A 93 4.59 -0.89 -27.53
N GLU A 94 4.39 0.03 -28.46
CA GLU A 94 5.36 0.32 -29.53
C GLU A 94 6.69 0.89 -29.01
N HIS A 95 6.67 1.57 -27.85
CA HIS A 95 7.84 2.20 -27.24
C HIS A 95 8.32 1.50 -25.97
N LYS A 96 7.44 0.75 -25.29
CA LYS A 96 7.68 0.01 -24.04
C LYS A 96 7.07 -1.39 -24.12
N PRO A 97 7.67 -2.33 -24.89
CA PRO A 97 7.03 -3.61 -25.23
C PRO A 97 6.94 -4.61 -24.06
N ALA A 98 7.81 -4.50 -23.05
CA ALA A 98 7.96 -5.47 -21.97
C ALA A 98 7.68 -4.85 -20.59
N THR A 99 6.65 -4.01 -20.48
CA THR A 99 6.26 -3.37 -19.21
C THR A 99 4.86 -3.78 -18.78
N SER A 100 4.66 -3.93 -17.46
CA SER A 100 3.35 -4.21 -16.88
C SER A 100 2.57 -2.92 -16.60
N THR A 101 1.23 -2.97 -16.68
CA THR A 101 0.33 -1.93 -16.15
C THR A 101 0.02 -2.13 -14.67
N ILE A 102 0.54 -3.20 -14.05
CA ILE A 102 0.32 -3.57 -12.65
C ILE A 102 1.43 -2.99 -11.76
N ASN A 103 1.04 -2.46 -10.60
CA ASN A 103 1.97 -1.88 -9.64
C ASN A 103 2.41 -2.91 -8.58
N CYS A 104 1.47 -3.75 -8.12
CA CYS A 104 1.60 -4.46 -6.86
C CYS A 104 1.39 -5.96 -7.05
N THR A 105 2.33 -6.74 -6.49
CA THR A 105 2.34 -8.20 -6.57
C THR A 105 2.80 -8.80 -5.25
N VAL A 106 2.48 -10.07 -5.04
CA VAL A 106 3.03 -10.92 -3.99
C VAL A 106 3.60 -12.18 -4.65
N SER A 107 4.74 -12.64 -4.14
CA SER A 107 5.42 -13.87 -4.57
C SER A 107 4.53 -15.09 -4.37
N GLY A 108 4.82 -16.19 -5.07
CA GLY A 108 4.35 -17.50 -4.62
C GLY A 108 4.86 -17.82 -3.21
N THR A 109 4.20 -18.77 -2.53
CA THR A 109 4.68 -19.31 -1.25
C THR A 109 6.11 -19.82 -1.43
N ILE A 110 7.02 -19.42 -0.54
CA ILE A 110 8.40 -19.91 -0.54
C ILE A 110 8.41 -21.24 0.20
N THR A 111 8.68 -22.33 -0.49
CA THR A 111 8.79 -23.66 0.10
C THR A 111 10.19 -23.81 0.68
N ASP A 112 10.28 -24.48 1.82
CA ASP A 112 11.52 -24.69 2.57
C ASP A 112 12.46 -25.71 1.89
N SER A 113 12.99 -25.32 0.72
CA SER A 113 13.90 -26.09 -0.13
C SER A 113 14.80 -25.14 -0.93
N MET A 114 16.06 -25.52 -1.16
CA MET A 114 16.99 -24.66 -1.91
C MET A 114 16.51 -24.36 -3.34
N ASP A 115 15.95 -25.37 -4.02
CA ASP A 115 15.47 -25.23 -5.39
C ASP A 115 14.32 -24.22 -5.47
N ASP A 116 13.29 -24.35 -4.63
CA ASP A 116 12.16 -23.41 -4.66
C ASP A 116 12.58 -22.01 -4.18
N ILE A 117 13.46 -21.90 -3.18
CA ILE A 117 13.98 -20.60 -2.71
C ILE A 117 14.63 -19.84 -3.89
N LEU A 118 15.50 -20.50 -4.66
CA LEU A 118 16.20 -19.87 -5.78
C LEU A 118 15.28 -19.66 -6.99
N GLU A 119 14.31 -20.54 -7.22
CA GLU A 119 13.27 -20.33 -8.24
C GLU A 119 12.45 -19.08 -7.94
N LYS A 120 12.03 -18.88 -6.68
CA LYS A 120 11.32 -17.66 -6.24
C LYS A 120 12.17 -16.40 -6.36
N VAL A 121 13.50 -16.47 -6.17
CA VAL A 121 14.41 -15.35 -6.47
C VAL A 121 14.38 -15.00 -7.96
N HIS A 122 14.38 -16.00 -8.84
CA HIS A 122 14.30 -15.78 -10.29
C HIS A 122 12.95 -15.16 -10.70
N GLU A 123 11.83 -15.70 -10.20
CA GLU A 123 10.49 -15.15 -10.41
C GLU A 123 10.38 -13.69 -9.94
N ALA A 124 10.98 -13.38 -8.79
CA ALA A 124 11.07 -12.04 -8.24
C ALA A 124 11.84 -11.08 -9.16
N GLY A 125 13.00 -11.50 -9.67
CA GLY A 125 13.80 -10.71 -10.61
C GLY A 125 13.03 -10.35 -11.89
N LEU A 126 12.27 -11.30 -12.44
CA LEU A 126 11.40 -11.04 -13.61
C LEU A 126 10.27 -10.05 -13.28
N THR A 127 9.67 -10.18 -12.10
CA THR A 127 8.58 -9.31 -11.62
C THR A 127 9.07 -7.87 -11.41
N LEU A 128 10.22 -7.69 -10.75
CA LEU A 128 10.86 -6.40 -10.54
C LEU A 128 11.29 -5.76 -11.87
N LYS A 129 11.84 -6.55 -12.80
CA LYS A 129 12.22 -6.08 -14.15
C LYS A 129 11.01 -5.56 -14.94
N ALA A 130 9.85 -6.19 -14.81
CA ALA A 130 8.59 -5.70 -15.41
C ALA A 130 8.08 -4.40 -14.76
N GLY A 131 8.67 -4.00 -13.63
CA GLY A 131 8.40 -2.74 -12.93
C GLY A 131 7.42 -2.85 -11.77
N CYS A 132 7.03 -4.06 -11.37
CA CYS A 132 6.15 -4.31 -10.24
C CYS A 132 6.92 -4.24 -8.92
N GLY A 133 6.26 -3.75 -7.86
CA GLY A 133 6.68 -4.02 -6.49
C GLY A 133 6.19 -5.41 -6.06
N ILE A 134 6.97 -6.09 -5.20
CA ILE A 134 6.70 -7.49 -4.83
C ILE A 134 6.85 -7.72 -3.32
N GLY A 135 5.90 -8.46 -2.74
CA GLY A 135 5.93 -8.89 -1.34
C GLY A 135 6.22 -10.37 -1.17
N TYR A 136 6.73 -10.74 0.00
CA TYR A 136 7.13 -12.10 0.36
C TYR A 136 6.73 -12.44 1.79
N GLU A 137 6.48 -13.72 2.01
CA GLU A 137 6.35 -14.36 3.32
C GLU A 137 7.61 -15.21 3.51
N PHE A 138 8.39 -14.97 4.56
CA PHE A 138 9.63 -15.70 4.81
C PHE A 138 9.58 -16.68 6.00
N SER A 139 8.48 -16.73 6.76
CA SER A 139 8.37 -17.62 7.93
C SER A 139 7.98 -19.05 7.58
N THR A 140 7.77 -19.37 6.30
CA THR A 140 7.74 -20.76 5.83
C THR A 140 9.12 -21.44 5.84
N LEU A 141 10.21 -20.68 5.92
CA LEU A 141 11.58 -21.21 5.95
C LEU A 141 11.96 -21.64 7.36
N ARG A 142 12.63 -22.81 7.49
CA ARG A 142 12.96 -23.38 8.80
C ARG A 142 13.91 -22.47 9.60
N PRO A 143 13.80 -22.46 10.94
CA PRO A 143 14.56 -21.56 11.79
C PRO A 143 16.05 -21.87 11.77
N ARG A 144 16.86 -20.87 12.14
CA ARG A 144 18.30 -21.01 12.29
C ARG A 144 18.64 -22.20 13.19
N ASN A 145 19.69 -22.93 12.82
CA ASN A 145 20.13 -24.16 13.47
C ASN A 145 19.16 -25.34 13.36
N ALA A 146 18.08 -25.27 12.56
CA ALA A 146 17.32 -26.45 12.19
C ALA A 146 18.15 -27.36 11.28
N TYR A 147 17.97 -28.67 11.44
CA TYR A 147 18.73 -29.68 10.71
C TYR A 147 18.26 -29.78 9.25
N VAL A 148 19.19 -30.02 8.33
CA VAL A 148 18.96 -30.20 6.90
C VAL A 148 19.42 -31.59 6.50
N SER A 149 18.50 -32.55 6.47
CA SER A 149 18.81 -33.97 6.28
C SER A 149 19.61 -34.28 5.01
N GLY A 150 19.32 -33.58 3.90
CA GLY A 150 20.02 -33.80 2.63
C GLY A 150 21.47 -33.33 2.63
N ALA A 151 21.80 -32.31 3.43
CA ALA A 151 23.15 -31.75 3.52
C ALA A 151 23.95 -32.27 4.73
N GLY A 152 23.28 -32.94 5.69
CA GLY A 152 23.89 -33.33 6.96
C GLY A 152 24.37 -32.14 7.79
N ALA A 153 23.74 -30.98 7.63
CA ALA A 153 24.18 -29.70 8.19
C ALA A 153 23.02 -28.93 8.82
N TYR A 154 23.34 -27.79 9.42
CA TYR A 154 22.36 -26.89 10.06
C TYR A 154 22.20 -25.60 9.25
N THR A 155 20.97 -25.12 9.10
CA THR A 155 20.68 -23.92 8.30
C THR A 155 21.05 -22.63 9.05
N SER A 156 21.33 -21.56 8.28
CA SER A 156 21.50 -20.20 8.79
C SER A 156 20.17 -19.46 9.05
N GLY A 157 19.03 -20.06 8.67
CA GLY A 157 17.69 -19.52 8.90
C GLY A 157 17.21 -18.58 7.77
N PRO A 158 16.00 -18.00 7.88
CA PRO A 158 15.36 -17.28 6.78
C PRO A 158 16.07 -16.01 6.35
N LEU A 159 16.67 -15.27 7.30
CA LEU A 159 17.23 -13.95 7.03
C LEU A 159 18.47 -13.99 6.10
N SER A 160 19.23 -15.09 6.08
CA SER A 160 20.36 -15.24 5.15
C SER A 160 19.88 -15.38 3.70
N PHE A 161 18.73 -16.03 3.49
CA PHE A 161 18.12 -16.13 2.17
C PHE A 161 17.53 -14.79 1.75
N MET A 162 16.97 -14.01 2.67
CA MET A 162 16.51 -12.64 2.38
C MET A 162 17.64 -11.76 1.81
N ASP A 163 18.89 -11.97 2.22
CA ASP A 163 20.04 -11.23 1.67
C ASP A 163 20.24 -11.50 0.16
N ILE A 164 19.90 -12.71 -0.33
CA ILE A 164 19.93 -13.03 -1.77
C ILE A 164 18.90 -12.17 -2.53
N TYR A 165 17.68 -12.05 -1.99
CA TYR A 165 16.63 -11.22 -2.57
C TYR A 165 17.00 -9.73 -2.54
N ASP A 166 17.62 -9.26 -1.46
CA ASP A 166 18.09 -7.87 -1.34
C ASP A 166 19.11 -7.54 -2.45
N LYS A 167 20.12 -8.41 -2.63
CA LYS A 167 21.13 -8.25 -3.69
C LYS A 167 20.56 -8.39 -5.10
N MET A 168 19.62 -9.31 -5.31
CA MET A 168 18.91 -9.43 -6.59
C MET A 168 18.16 -8.13 -6.91
N CYS A 169 17.38 -7.59 -5.98
CA CYS A 169 16.61 -6.36 -6.21
C CYS A 169 17.52 -5.15 -6.47
N PHE A 170 18.61 -5.03 -5.73
CA PHE A 170 19.64 -4.00 -5.97
C PHE A 170 20.18 -4.08 -7.41
N THR A 171 20.53 -5.28 -7.86
CA THR A 171 21.07 -5.51 -9.21
C THR A 171 20.04 -5.19 -10.30
N VAL A 172 18.79 -5.63 -10.15
CA VAL A 172 17.72 -5.32 -11.12
C VAL A 172 17.46 -3.81 -11.20
N SER A 173 17.54 -3.12 -10.06
CA SER A 173 17.35 -1.67 -9.98
C SER A 173 18.41 -0.88 -10.76
N SER A 174 19.65 -1.36 -10.81
CA SER A 174 20.71 -0.69 -11.59
C SER A 174 20.49 -0.71 -13.11
N ALA A 175 19.63 -1.60 -13.62
CA ALA A 175 19.37 -1.73 -15.05
C ALA A 175 18.18 -0.88 -15.55
N GLY A 176 17.50 -0.10 -14.69
CA GLY A 176 16.30 0.67 -15.04
C GLY A 176 16.10 1.95 -14.23
N GLY A 177 15.29 2.89 -14.75
CA GLY A 177 15.09 4.23 -14.16
C GLY A 177 14.27 4.31 -12.85
N ARG A 178 14.08 3.20 -12.12
CA ARG A 178 13.34 3.16 -10.85
C ARG A 178 13.90 2.08 -9.91
N ARG A 179 14.14 2.45 -8.64
CA ARG A 179 14.50 1.53 -7.56
C ARG A 179 13.40 0.47 -7.37
N GLY A 180 13.79 -0.80 -7.30
CA GLY A 180 12.92 -1.90 -6.93
C GLY A 180 12.47 -1.76 -5.48
N ALA A 181 11.25 -2.20 -5.20
CA ALA A 181 10.66 -2.12 -3.85
C ALA A 181 10.12 -3.49 -3.47
N GLN A 182 10.51 -3.97 -2.28
CA GLN A 182 10.13 -5.26 -1.77
C GLN A 182 9.45 -5.14 -0.39
N MET A 183 8.57 -6.09 -0.04
CA MET A 183 8.05 -6.26 1.32
C MET A 183 8.46 -7.63 1.85
N GLY A 184 9.10 -7.68 3.01
CA GLY A 184 9.35 -8.92 3.76
C GLY A 184 8.36 -9.01 4.92
N THR A 185 7.48 -10.01 4.90
CA THR A 185 6.60 -10.30 6.03
C THR A 185 7.09 -11.51 6.82
N PHE A 186 6.84 -11.48 8.14
CA PHE A 186 7.33 -12.49 9.06
C PHE A 186 6.37 -12.74 10.23
N ASP A 187 6.07 -13.99 10.53
CA ASP A 187 5.22 -14.41 11.65
C ASP A 187 5.84 -14.04 12.99
N VAL A 188 5.05 -13.39 13.85
CA VAL A 188 5.47 -13.00 15.21
C VAL A 188 5.86 -14.21 16.09
N SER A 189 5.45 -15.41 15.70
CA SER A 189 5.71 -16.66 16.43
C SER A 189 6.91 -17.43 15.88
N HIS A 190 7.53 -16.99 14.80
CA HIS A 190 8.66 -17.70 14.23
C HIS A 190 9.87 -17.65 15.20
N PRO A 191 10.66 -18.73 15.37
CA PRO A 191 11.78 -18.74 16.32
C PRO A 191 12.82 -17.64 16.10
N ASP A 192 13.04 -17.24 14.84
CA ASP A 192 13.95 -16.16 14.44
C ASP A 192 13.31 -14.75 14.41
N VAL A 193 12.13 -14.56 15.04
CA VAL A 193 11.42 -13.26 15.03
C VAL A 193 12.24 -12.12 15.63
N LYS A 194 13.07 -12.40 16.64
CA LYS A 194 13.89 -11.39 17.31
C LYS A 194 14.96 -10.84 16.39
N GLU A 195 15.56 -11.71 15.59
CA GLU A 195 16.55 -11.39 14.57
C GLU A 195 15.89 -10.57 13.47
N PHE A 196 14.68 -10.93 13.03
CA PHE A 196 13.92 -10.16 12.05
C PHE A 196 13.62 -8.73 12.53
N ILE A 197 13.17 -8.56 13.78
CA ILE A 197 12.91 -7.24 14.39
C ILE A 197 14.17 -6.37 14.37
N ARG A 198 15.34 -6.97 14.60
CA ARG A 198 16.62 -6.25 14.69
C ARG A 198 17.33 -6.11 13.35
N ALA A 199 16.82 -6.70 12.27
CA ALA A 199 17.59 -6.90 11.04
C ALA A 199 18.09 -5.58 10.42
N LYS A 200 17.31 -4.50 10.51
CA LYS A 200 17.67 -3.18 9.97
C LYS A 200 18.46 -2.29 10.93
N ARG A 201 18.76 -2.77 12.13
CA ARG A 201 19.77 -2.14 13.01
C ARG A 201 21.19 -2.38 12.51
N GLU A 202 21.38 -3.41 11.70
CA GLU A 202 22.63 -3.67 11.00
C GLU A 202 22.73 -2.77 9.77
N ASP A 203 23.74 -1.90 9.75
CA ASP A 203 23.94 -0.97 8.64
C ASP A 203 24.15 -1.71 7.31
N GLY A 204 23.34 -1.35 6.31
CA GLY A 204 23.47 -1.92 4.97
C GLY A 204 22.60 -3.13 4.67
N ARG A 205 22.00 -3.74 5.70
CA ARG A 205 21.26 -4.99 5.55
C ARG A 205 19.79 -4.77 5.21
N LEU A 206 19.26 -5.58 4.28
CA LEU A 206 17.85 -5.58 3.83
C LEU A 206 17.31 -4.19 3.42
N ARG A 207 18.15 -3.34 2.81
CA ARG A 207 17.78 -1.97 2.40
C ARG A 207 16.76 -1.89 1.26
N GLN A 208 16.58 -2.96 0.50
CA GLN A 208 15.59 -3.01 -0.58
C GLN A 208 14.22 -3.52 -0.12
N PHE A 209 14.10 -3.92 1.14
CA PHE A 209 12.84 -4.36 1.75
C PHE A 209 12.23 -3.26 2.60
N ASN A 210 10.91 -3.19 2.65
CA ASN A 210 10.18 -2.81 3.85
C ASN A 210 9.94 -4.08 4.67
N LEU A 211 10.00 -4.01 6.00
CA LEU A 211 9.79 -5.16 6.88
C LEU A 211 8.49 -5.01 7.66
N SER A 212 7.70 -6.07 7.81
CA SER A 212 6.50 -6.06 8.64
C SER A 212 6.25 -7.40 9.32
N LEU A 213 5.74 -7.35 10.55
CA LEU A 213 5.35 -8.54 11.28
C LEU A 213 3.89 -8.89 11.01
N LEU A 214 3.62 -10.19 10.85
CA LEU A 214 2.29 -10.79 10.81
C LEU A 214 1.86 -11.05 12.25
N ILE A 215 0.95 -10.22 12.72
CA ILE A 215 0.53 -10.17 14.11
C ILE A 215 -0.87 -10.75 14.21
N THR A 216 -1.01 -11.71 15.12
CA THR A 216 -2.26 -12.45 15.36
C THR A 216 -3.03 -11.82 16.52
N ASP A 217 -4.34 -12.04 16.53
CA ASP A 217 -5.20 -11.66 17.65
C ASP A 217 -4.76 -12.36 18.94
N GLY A 218 -4.29 -13.60 18.83
CA GLY A 218 -3.72 -14.37 19.95
C GLY A 218 -2.49 -13.72 20.57
N PHE A 219 -1.59 -13.16 19.76
CA PHE A 219 -0.43 -12.43 20.28
C PHE A 219 -0.85 -11.16 21.01
N MET A 220 -1.79 -10.39 20.45
CA MET A 220 -2.30 -9.18 21.09
C MET A 220 -2.97 -9.48 22.44
N GLN A 221 -3.75 -10.57 22.52
CA GLN A 221 -4.33 -11.04 23.79
C GLN A 221 -3.25 -11.45 24.81
N ALA A 222 -2.16 -12.09 24.35
CA ALA A 222 -1.04 -12.44 25.21
C ALA A 222 -0.30 -11.19 25.73
N VAL A 223 -0.16 -10.13 24.91
CA VAL A 223 0.40 -8.84 25.34
C VAL A 223 -0.46 -8.19 26.42
N GLU A 224 -1.79 -8.17 26.21
CA GLU A 224 -2.76 -7.63 27.17
C GLU A 224 -2.66 -8.32 28.54
N THR A 225 -2.62 -9.65 28.51
CA THR A 225 -2.66 -10.50 29.72
C THR A 225 -1.29 -10.80 30.32
N ASP A 226 -0.21 -10.30 29.73
CA ASP A 226 1.17 -10.61 30.12
C ASP A 226 1.53 -12.10 30.06
N ALA A 227 0.92 -12.82 29.13
CA ALA A 227 1.11 -14.25 28.97
C ALA A 227 2.47 -14.58 28.31
N ASP A 228 2.90 -15.84 28.46
CA ASP A 228 3.99 -16.38 27.66
C ASP A 228 3.50 -16.60 26.22
N TRP A 229 4.37 -16.32 25.25
CA TRP A 229 4.14 -16.51 23.83
C TRP A 229 5.04 -17.63 23.30
N PRO A 230 4.49 -18.70 22.71
CA PRO A 230 5.28 -19.79 22.16
C PRO A 230 5.91 -19.40 20.81
N LEU A 231 7.20 -19.69 20.67
CA LEU A 231 7.91 -19.61 19.39
C LEU A 231 7.83 -20.97 18.70
N VAL A 232 7.24 -21.03 17.50
CA VAL A 232 6.82 -22.28 16.88
C VAL A 232 7.20 -22.38 15.40
N PHE A 233 7.43 -23.61 14.94
CA PHE A 233 7.60 -23.94 13.52
C PHE A 233 6.93 -25.29 13.20
N PRO A 234 6.32 -25.50 12.02
CA PRO A 234 5.65 -26.75 11.66
C PRO A 234 6.53 -27.99 11.80
N VAL A 235 5.92 -29.09 12.23
CA VAL A 235 6.55 -30.41 12.29
C VAL A 235 6.45 -31.05 10.90
N HIS A 236 7.60 -31.32 10.27
CA HIS A 236 7.62 -32.07 9.02
C HIS A 236 7.14 -33.51 9.26
N VAL A 237 6.48 -34.13 8.29
CA VAL A 237 6.05 -35.55 8.38
C VAL A 237 7.18 -36.55 8.68
N LYS A 238 8.44 -36.14 8.50
CA LYS A 238 9.65 -36.94 8.76
C LYS A 238 10.13 -36.80 10.21
N GLU A 239 9.69 -35.75 10.89
CA GLU A 239 10.01 -35.41 12.28
C GLU A 239 8.88 -35.83 13.23
N LYS A 240 7.86 -36.56 12.72
CA LYS A 240 6.69 -36.97 13.49
C LYS A 240 7.04 -37.71 14.77
N ASP A 241 8.06 -38.57 14.72
CA ASP A 241 8.48 -39.39 15.84
C ASP A 241 9.43 -38.65 16.81
N GLU A 242 9.77 -37.39 16.52
CA GLU A 242 10.63 -36.55 17.36
C GLU A 242 9.84 -35.75 18.41
N VAL A 243 8.51 -35.69 18.31
CA VAL A 243 7.63 -34.90 19.18
C VAL A 243 6.39 -35.69 19.58
N ASP A 244 5.89 -35.50 20.80
CA ASP A 244 4.58 -36.01 21.20
C ASP A 244 3.48 -35.03 20.78
N LEU A 245 2.68 -35.40 19.77
CA LEU A 245 1.59 -34.57 19.25
C LEU A 245 0.45 -34.33 20.24
N GLY A 246 0.34 -35.15 21.30
CA GLY A 246 -0.62 -34.98 22.38
C GLY A 246 -0.14 -34.06 23.50
N ASP A 247 1.15 -33.74 23.54
CA ASP A 247 1.77 -32.89 24.56
C ASP A 247 1.72 -31.41 24.14
N SER A 248 0.79 -30.66 24.73
CA SER A 248 0.64 -29.22 24.50
C SER A 248 1.85 -28.38 24.93
N SER A 249 2.80 -28.94 25.68
CA SER A 249 4.07 -28.26 26.00
C SER A 249 5.12 -28.39 24.89
N GLN A 250 4.93 -29.32 23.96
CA GLN A 250 5.82 -29.54 22.81
C GLN A 250 5.21 -29.06 21.49
N VAL A 251 3.89 -29.16 21.34
CA VAL A 251 3.20 -28.90 20.07
C VAL A 251 1.99 -27.98 20.26
N VAL A 252 1.87 -27.00 19.38
CA VAL A 252 0.68 -26.16 19.22
C VAL A 252 0.05 -26.43 17.85
N TRP A 253 -1.27 -26.60 17.82
CA TRP A 253 -2.04 -26.72 16.58
C TRP A 253 -2.50 -25.33 16.13
N ARG A 254 -2.11 -24.89 14.92
CA ARG A 254 -2.46 -23.57 14.40
C ARG A 254 -2.63 -23.55 12.88
N GLU A 255 -3.20 -22.46 12.37
CA GLU A 255 -3.27 -22.22 10.93
C GLU A 255 -1.86 -21.99 10.36
N TRP A 256 -1.60 -22.55 9.19
CA TRP A 256 -0.33 -22.42 8.47
C TRP A 256 -0.57 -22.28 6.95
N PRO A 257 0.25 -21.51 6.22
CA PRO A 257 0.07 -21.27 4.77
C PRO A 257 0.08 -22.50 3.87
N SER A 258 0.67 -23.61 4.30
CA SER A 258 0.76 -24.85 3.52
C SER A 258 0.56 -26.07 4.40
N HIS A 259 -0.04 -27.10 3.82
CA HIS A 259 -0.25 -28.41 4.43
C HIS A 259 0.74 -29.45 3.88
N ASP A 260 1.51 -29.09 2.86
CA ASP A 260 2.39 -30.02 2.15
C ASP A 260 3.56 -30.43 3.05
N ASN A 261 3.74 -31.73 3.22
CA ASN A 261 4.78 -32.34 4.05
C ASN A 261 4.72 -32.00 5.55
N TYR A 262 3.59 -31.49 6.05
CA TYR A 262 3.37 -31.25 7.47
C TYR A 262 2.29 -32.17 8.05
N LEU A 263 2.26 -32.27 9.37
CA LEU A 263 1.24 -33.03 10.10
C LEU A 263 -0.02 -32.16 10.27
N VAL A 264 -1.13 -32.59 9.68
CA VAL A 264 -2.39 -31.82 9.62
C VAL A 264 -3.50 -32.60 10.30
N ARG A 265 -4.31 -31.91 11.12
CA ARG A 265 -5.50 -32.46 11.78
C ARG A 265 -6.75 -32.27 10.90
N ASP A 266 -7.81 -33.04 11.16
CA ASP A 266 -9.05 -33.02 10.37
C ASP A 266 -9.75 -31.65 10.29
N ASP A 267 -9.47 -30.74 11.24
CA ASP A 267 -9.98 -29.36 11.24
C ASP A 267 -9.09 -28.37 10.47
N GLY A 268 -8.04 -28.87 9.81
CA GLY A 268 -7.13 -28.10 8.98
C GLY A 268 -5.96 -27.45 9.73
N LEU A 269 -5.83 -27.66 11.04
CA LEU A 269 -4.69 -27.12 11.79
C LEU A 269 -3.43 -27.96 11.58
N VAL A 270 -2.29 -27.29 11.54
CA VAL A 270 -0.96 -27.90 11.40
C VAL A 270 -0.29 -27.98 12.77
N ALA A 271 0.35 -29.11 13.05
CA ALA A 271 1.16 -29.27 14.26
C ALA A 271 2.45 -28.45 14.14
N CYS A 272 2.66 -27.52 15.05
CA CYS A 272 3.89 -26.73 15.15
C CYS A 272 4.64 -27.04 16.44
N LYS A 273 5.90 -27.43 16.31
CA LYS A 273 6.82 -27.67 17.43
C LYS A 273 7.15 -26.35 18.12
N ILE A 274 7.14 -26.37 19.45
CA ILE A 274 7.58 -25.25 20.29
C ILE A 274 9.11 -25.30 20.41
N TYR A 275 9.78 -24.22 20.00
CA TYR A 275 11.22 -24.03 20.13
C TYR A 275 11.60 -23.27 21.40
N GLY A 276 10.64 -22.56 22.00
CA GLY A 276 10.83 -21.81 23.23
C GLY A 276 9.65 -20.91 23.54
N HIS A 277 9.75 -20.16 24.64
CA HIS A 277 8.75 -19.18 25.04
C HIS A 277 9.42 -17.83 25.28
N ILE A 278 8.65 -16.76 25.07
CA ILE A 278 9.02 -15.38 25.38
C ILE A 278 7.82 -14.67 26.01
N ARG A 279 8.02 -13.82 27.00
CA ARG A 279 6.92 -12.98 27.50
C ARG A 279 6.40 -12.10 26.38
N ALA A 280 5.09 -12.13 26.13
CA ALA A 280 4.49 -11.42 25.01
C ALA A 280 4.78 -9.91 25.07
N ARG A 281 4.70 -9.31 26.26
CA ARG A 281 5.08 -7.90 26.48
C ARG A 281 6.55 -7.63 26.17
N HIS A 282 7.46 -8.55 26.52
CA HIS A 282 8.87 -8.37 26.18
C HIS A 282 9.10 -8.36 24.66
N LEU A 283 8.42 -9.24 23.92
CA LEU A 283 8.49 -9.24 22.46
C LEU A 283 7.82 -7.97 21.87
N TRP A 284 6.69 -7.53 22.44
CA TRP A 284 6.02 -6.29 22.07
C TRP A 284 6.92 -5.07 22.26
N ASP A 285 7.57 -4.94 23.41
CA ASP A 285 8.49 -3.84 23.70
C ASP A 285 9.66 -3.83 22.70
N MET A 286 10.19 -5.00 22.34
CA MET A 286 11.22 -5.09 21.30
C MET A 286 10.74 -4.57 19.94
N ILE A 287 9.50 -4.87 19.56
CA ILE A 287 8.88 -4.37 18.33
C ILE A 287 8.75 -2.84 18.43
N MET A 288 8.14 -2.34 19.50
CA MET A 288 7.86 -0.90 19.65
C MET A 288 9.13 -0.06 19.76
N VAL A 289 10.17 -0.52 20.47
CA VAL A 289 11.47 0.17 20.48
C VAL A 289 12.07 0.20 19.08
N SER A 290 12.04 -0.93 18.35
CA SER A 290 12.57 -0.94 16.98
C SER A 290 11.80 0.01 16.06
N THR A 291 10.47 0.03 16.13
CA THR A 291 9.66 0.96 15.33
C THR A 291 9.90 2.41 15.75
N TYR A 292 10.09 2.70 17.04
CA TYR A 292 10.36 4.06 17.53
C TYR A 292 11.71 4.60 17.03
N ASP A 293 12.72 3.73 16.98
CA ASP A 293 14.08 4.08 16.58
C ASP A 293 14.29 4.02 15.06
N TYR A 294 13.69 3.02 14.40
CA TYR A 294 13.93 2.62 13.01
C TYR A 294 12.65 2.54 12.14
N ALA A 295 11.50 3.08 12.56
CA ALA A 295 10.23 3.06 11.83
C ALA A 295 9.75 1.67 11.36
N GLU A 296 10.44 0.60 11.77
CA GLU A 296 10.30 -0.77 11.31
C GLU A 296 10.67 -1.78 12.42
N PRO A 297 10.08 -2.99 12.40
CA PRO A 297 9.12 -3.47 11.41
C PRO A 297 7.75 -2.77 11.53
N GLY A 298 7.05 -2.67 10.39
CA GLY A 298 5.64 -2.34 10.35
C GLY A 298 4.78 -3.46 10.93
N PHE A 299 3.49 -3.18 11.08
CA PHE A 299 2.56 -4.04 11.82
C PHE A 299 1.37 -4.43 10.94
N ILE A 300 1.20 -5.72 10.65
CA ILE A 300 0.08 -6.27 9.87
C ILE A 300 -0.75 -7.17 10.77
N LEU A 301 -2.02 -6.82 10.97
CA LEU A 301 -2.98 -7.64 11.72
C LEU A 301 -3.52 -8.73 10.81
N ILE A 302 -2.78 -9.83 10.72
CA ILE A 302 -2.97 -10.85 9.68
C ILE A 302 -4.29 -11.61 9.84
N ASP A 303 -4.76 -11.77 11.07
CA ASP A 303 -6.06 -12.37 11.34
C ASP A 303 -7.20 -11.45 10.89
N ARG A 304 -7.06 -10.13 11.10
CA ARG A 304 -8.03 -9.13 10.61
C ARG A 304 -8.04 -9.08 9.08
N VAL A 305 -6.87 -9.16 8.44
CA VAL A 305 -6.73 -9.23 6.98
C VAL A 305 -7.50 -10.44 6.43
N ASN A 306 -7.31 -11.63 7.00
CA ASN A 306 -7.97 -12.85 6.53
C ASN A 306 -9.46 -12.88 6.88
N GLU A 307 -9.86 -12.40 8.06
CA GLU A 307 -11.27 -12.37 8.47
C GLU A 307 -12.12 -11.48 7.55
N MET A 308 -11.53 -10.37 7.09
CA MET A 308 -12.16 -9.42 6.18
C MET A 308 -11.88 -9.69 4.68
N ASN A 309 -11.15 -10.76 4.35
CA ASN A 309 -10.86 -11.11 2.96
C ASN A 309 -12.15 -11.59 2.25
N ASN A 310 -12.48 -10.98 1.12
CA ASN A 310 -13.65 -11.40 0.36
C ASN A 310 -13.54 -12.80 -0.23
N ASN A 311 -12.33 -13.36 -0.37
CA ASN A 311 -12.10 -14.71 -0.91
C ASN A 311 -11.66 -15.71 0.18
N TRP A 312 -12.10 -15.50 1.43
CA TRP A 312 -11.71 -16.25 2.64
C TRP A 312 -11.76 -17.79 2.54
N TRP A 313 -12.49 -18.37 1.58
CA TRP A 313 -12.67 -19.82 1.43
C TRP A 313 -11.65 -20.48 0.50
N CYS A 314 -10.99 -19.73 -0.39
CA CYS A 314 -10.11 -20.30 -1.44
C CYS A 314 -8.69 -19.74 -1.41
N GLU A 315 -8.35 -18.91 -0.43
CA GLU A 315 -7.02 -18.37 -0.26
C GLU A 315 -6.78 -17.94 1.19
N HIS A 316 -5.50 -17.89 1.54
CA HIS A 316 -5.01 -17.42 2.82
C HIS A 316 -3.91 -16.39 2.57
N ILE A 317 -4.07 -15.19 3.12
CA ILE A 317 -3.16 -14.07 2.91
C ILE A 317 -2.11 -14.09 4.00
N ARG A 318 -0.84 -14.03 3.59
CA ARG A 318 0.32 -14.01 4.49
C ARG A 318 1.36 -12.95 4.13
N ALA A 319 1.15 -12.21 3.04
CA ALA A 319 2.05 -11.14 2.63
C ALA A 319 1.26 -9.97 2.04
N THR A 320 1.90 -8.81 2.01
CA THR A 320 1.38 -7.62 1.32
C THR A 320 2.37 -7.19 0.24
N ASN A 321 1.91 -6.38 -0.71
CA ASN A 321 2.80 -5.59 -1.55
C ASN A 321 3.71 -4.65 -0.71
N PRO A 322 4.72 -3.99 -1.32
CA PRO A 322 5.66 -3.09 -0.64
C PRO A 322 5.05 -2.02 0.27
N CYS A 323 3.84 -1.53 -0.03
CA CYS A 323 3.23 -0.40 0.67
C CYS A 323 2.13 -0.79 1.66
N GLY A 324 1.81 -2.09 1.79
CA GLY A 324 0.89 -2.63 2.80
C GLY A 324 -0.62 -2.54 2.46
N GLU A 325 -1.00 -1.79 1.42
CA GLU A 325 -2.39 -1.58 1.02
C GLU A 325 -3.00 -2.76 0.25
N GLN A 326 -2.16 -3.66 -0.28
CA GLN A 326 -2.55 -4.87 -0.99
C GLN A 326 -2.03 -6.12 -0.26
N PRO A 327 -2.75 -6.60 0.77
CA PRO A 327 -2.62 -7.98 1.22
C PRO A 327 -3.11 -8.90 0.10
N LEU A 328 -2.25 -9.78 -0.39
CA LEU A 328 -2.52 -10.59 -1.59
C LEU A 328 -2.19 -12.06 -1.33
N PRO A 329 -2.90 -13.00 -1.99
CA PRO A 329 -2.56 -14.41 -1.96
C PRO A 329 -1.23 -14.66 -2.71
N PRO A 330 -0.66 -15.87 -2.61
CA PRO A 330 0.46 -16.29 -3.44
C PRO A 330 0.22 -16.01 -4.93
N TYR A 331 1.21 -15.42 -5.62
CA TYR A 331 1.11 -14.94 -7.00
C TYR A 331 0.06 -13.85 -7.25
N GLY A 332 -0.62 -13.38 -6.21
CA GLY A 332 -1.62 -12.35 -6.29
C GLY A 332 -1.05 -11.05 -6.85
N SER A 333 -1.88 -10.33 -7.58
CA SER A 333 -1.55 -9.02 -8.12
C SER A 333 -2.77 -8.12 -8.12
N CYS A 334 -2.53 -6.81 -8.09
CA CYS A 334 -3.60 -5.84 -8.03
C CYS A 334 -3.24 -4.57 -8.80
N LEU A 335 -4.19 -4.14 -9.64
CA LEU A 335 -4.16 -2.86 -10.32
C LEU A 335 -4.79 -1.79 -9.42
N LEU A 336 -4.27 -0.58 -9.49
CA LEU A 336 -4.60 0.50 -8.56
C LEU A 336 -5.10 1.75 -9.29
N GLY A 337 -5.88 2.56 -8.59
CA GLY A 337 -6.33 3.85 -9.08
C GLY A 337 -6.83 4.73 -7.93
N SER A 338 -6.78 6.05 -8.11
CA SER A 338 -7.26 6.98 -7.08
C SER A 338 -8.15 8.07 -7.69
N VAL A 339 -9.26 8.36 -7.03
CA VAL A 339 -10.11 9.51 -7.35
C VAL A 339 -9.62 10.74 -6.58
N ASN A 340 -9.36 11.85 -7.27
CA ASN A 340 -8.93 13.11 -6.65
C ASN A 340 -10.14 13.83 -6.04
N LEU A 341 -10.29 13.78 -4.72
CA LEU A 341 -11.44 14.32 -3.99
C LEU A 341 -11.61 15.85 -4.17
N THR A 342 -10.51 16.56 -4.40
CA THR A 342 -10.53 18.03 -4.54
C THR A 342 -11.37 18.51 -5.74
N ARG A 343 -11.59 17.65 -6.75
CA ARG A 343 -12.36 17.98 -7.96
C ARG A 343 -13.88 18.06 -7.74
N PHE A 344 -14.34 17.62 -6.57
CA PHE A 344 -15.75 17.55 -6.20
C PHE A 344 -16.15 18.59 -5.16
N VAL A 345 -15.23 19.42 -4.67
CA VAL A 345 -15.60 20.53 -3.78
C VAL A 345 -16.20 21.68 -4.60
N ARG A 346 -17.37 22.13 -4.18
CA ARG A 346 -18.07 23.31 -4.71
C ARG A 346 -17.93 24.46 -3.72
N ASP A 347 -17.77 25.69 -4.22
CA ASP A 347 -17.55 26.89 -3.40
C ASP A 347 -16.43 26.69 -2.35
N PRO A 348 -15.22 26.24 -2.76
CA PRO A 348 -14.17 25.89 -1.81
C PRO A 348 -13.82 27.09 -0.93
N PHE A 349 -13.70 26.84 0.38
CA PHE A 349 -13.47 27.83 1.45
C PHE A 349 -14.61 28.85 1.66
N GLY A 350 -15.63 28.86 0.80
CA GLY A 350 -16.77 29.75 0.88
C GLY A 350 -17.80 29.32 1.93
N PRO A 351 -18.83 30.14 2.18
CA PRO A 351 -19.89 29.83 3.14
C PRO A 351 -20.82 28.70 2.68
N LYS A 352 -20.80 28.32 1.40
CA LYS A 352 -21.59 27.21 0.83
C LYS A 352 -20.70 26.05 0.39
N ALA A 353 -19.48 25.97 0.93
CA ALA A 353 -18.55 24.89 0.65
C ALA A 353 -19.22 23.53 0.89
N HIS A 354 -19.29 22.69 -0.14
CA HIS A 354 -19.86 21.35 -0.04
C HIS A 354 -19.21 20.38 -1.03
N PHE A 355 -19.35 19.09 -0.77
CA PHE A 355 -18.84 18.02 -1.62
C PHE A 355 -19.93 17.51 -2.57
N ASP A 356 -19.65 17.51 -3.87
CA ASP A 356 -20.53 16.99 -4.93
C ASP A 356 -20.45 15.46 -4.98
N MET A 357 -21.24 14.83 -4.10
CA MET A 357 -21.27 13.37 -3.97
C MET A 357 -21.79 12.67 -5.23
N ASP A 358 -22.65 13.32 -6.01
CA ASP A 358 -23.24 12.69 -7.20
C ASP A 358 -22.24 12.63 -8.36
N GLU A 359 -21.49 13.71 -8.62
CA GLU A 359 -20.40 13.66 -9.61
C GLU A 359 -19.28 12.69 -9.15
N TYR A 360 -18.98 12.67 -7.84
CA TYR A 360 -18.00 11.72 -7.28
C TYR A 360 -18.38 10.26 -7.56
N LYS A 361 -19.61 9.85 -7.22
CA LYS A 361 -20.11 8.50 -7.49
C LYS A 361 -20.08 8.19 -8.98
N GLU A 362 -20.40 9.13 -9.85
CA GLU A 362 -20.36 8.93 -11.29
C GLU A 362 -18.93 8.69 -11.81
N VAL A 363 -17.94 9.45 -11.32
CA VAL A 363 -16.54 9.21 -11.64
C VAL A 363 -16.09 7.84 -11.13
N VAL A 364 -16.46 7.46 -9.91
CA VAL A 364 -16.18 6.12 -9.35
C VAL A 364 -16.75 5.03 -10.26
N ARG A 365 -18.02 5.13 -10.69
CA ARG A 365 -18.65 4.12 -11.55
C ARG A 365 -17.91 3.91 -12.86
N VAL A 366 -17.57 5.00 -13.56
CA VAL A 366 -16.83 4.93 -14.82
C VAL A 366 -15.42 4.39 -14.60
N PHE A 367 -14.76 4.84 -13.53
CA PHE A 367 -13.41 4.42 -13.23
C PHE A 367 -13.34 2.94 -12.83
N THR A 368 -14.38 2.39 -12.18
CA THR A 368 -14.46 0.96 -11.85
C THR A 368 -14.43 0.10 -13.10
N ARG A 369 -15.17 0.48 -14.16
CA ARG A 369 -15.07 -0.22 -15.46
C ARG A 369 -13.71 -0.05 -16.11
N MET A 370 -13.13 1.15 -16.04
CA MET A 370 -11.80 1.40 -16.57
C MET A 370 -10.75 0.48 -15.92
N LEU A 371 -10.82 0.30 -14.60
CA LEU A 371 -9.97 -0.61 -13.84
C LEU A 371 -10.23 -2.10 -14.18
N ASP A 372 -11.48 -2.52 -14.39
CA ASP A 372 -11.78 -3.87 -14.89
C ASP A 372 -11.13 -4.13 -16.26
N ASN A 373 -11.08 -3.12 -17.15
CA ASN A 373 -10.44 -3.27 -18.46
C ASN A 373 -8.91 -3.37 -18.38
N VAL A 374 -8.28 -2.83 -17.33
CA VAL A 374 -6.82 -2.94 -17.11
C VAL A 374 -6.39 -4.40 -16.94
N VAL A 375 -7.28 -5.26 -16.40
CA VAL A 375 -7.04 -6.70 -16.26
C VAL A 375 -6.61 -7.33 -17.60
N GLU A 376 -7.22 -6.90 -18.71
CA GLU A 376 -6.97 -7.44 -20.05
C GLU A 376 -5.61 -7.00 -20.64
N VAL A 377 -5.01 -5.92 -20.10
CA VAL A 377 -3.74 -5.35 -20.55
C VAL A 377 -2.67 -5.34 -19.44
N ASN A 378 -2.76 -6.29 -18.50
CA ASN A 378 -1.93 -6.34 -17.29
C ASN A 378 -0.41 -6.39 -17.58
N GLY A 379 0.03 -7.13 -18.60
CA GLY A 379 1.45 -7.28 -18.94
C GLY A 379 2.32 -7.91 -17.83
N LEU A 380 1.74 -8.74 -16.95
CA LEU A 380 2.47 -9.45 -15.90
C LEU A 380 3.41 -10.50 -16.50
N PRO A 381 4.64 -10.67 -15.98
CA PRO A 381 5.63 -11.57 -16.57
C PRO A 381 5.34 -13.05 -16.30
N LEU A 382 4.79 -13.39 -15.13
CA LEU A 382 4.58 -14.79 -14.73
C LEU A 382 3.18 -15.28 -15.10
N ALA A 383 3.07 -16.53 -15.58
CA ALA A 383 1.80 -17.14 -15.94
C ALA A 383 0.84 -17.22 -14.73
N LYS A 384 1.33 -17.68 -13.58
CA LYS A 384 0.53 -17.78 -12.35
C LYS A 384 -0.03 -16.44 -11.87
N GLN A 385 0.72 -15.34 -12.04
CA GLN A 385 0.23 -13.98 -11.75
C GLN A 385 -0.90 -13.56 -12.70
N ARG A 386 -0.78 -13.92 -13.99
CA ARG A 386 -1.83 -13.69 -14.98
C ARG A 386 -3.08 -14.52 -14.67
N ASP A 387 -2.91 -15.77 -14.28
CA ASP A 387 -4.04 -16.64 -13.94
C ASP A 387 -4.79 -16.10 -12.71
N GLU A 388 -4.07 -15.66 -11.67
CA GLU A 388 -4.66 -15.06 -10.47
C GLU A 388 -5.48 -13.80 -10.78
N ILE A 389 -4.93 -12.85 -11.55
CA ILE A 389 -5.64 -11.61 -11.87
C ILE A 389 -6.83 -11.86 -12.81
N MET A 390 -6.73 -12.79 -13.76
CA MET A 390 -7.84 -13.11 -14.66
C MET A 390 -8.97 -13.88 -13.96
N ASN A 391 -8.63 -14.75 -13.02
CA ASN A 391 -9.58 -15.60 -12.29
C ASN A 391 -10.36 -14.82 -11.20
N LYS A 392 -9.69 -13.87 -10.52
CA LYS A 392 -10.26 -13.14 -9.36
C LYS A 392 -10.56 -11.67 -9.66
N ARG A 393 -9.96 -11.11 -10.72
CA ARG A 393 -10.16 -9.74 -11.23
C ARG A 393 -10.03 -8.65 -10.15
N ARG A 394 -9.08 -8.83 -9.23
CA ARG A 394 -8.87 -7.89 -8.11
C ARG A 394 -8.39 -6.53 -8.61
N HIS A 395 -8.99 -5.47 -8.08
CA HIS A 395 -8.45 -4.13 -8.19
C HIS A 395 -8.62 -3.34 -6.90
N GLY A 396 -7.82 -2.29 -6.76
CA GLY A 396 -7.79 -1.42 -5.60
C GLY A 396 -8.01 0.03 -6.01
N MET A 397 -9.27 0.47 -5.98
CA MET A 397 -9.64 1.87 -6.09
C MET A 397 -9.59 2.53 -4.70
N GLY A 398 -8.89 3.64 -4.64
CA GLY A 398 -8.88 4.53 -3.49
C GLY A 398 -9.15 5.96 -3.92
N PHE A 399 -8.71 6.88 -3.09
CA PHE A 399 -8.79 8.30 -3.37
C PHE A 399 -7.55 9.02 -2.84
N LEU A 400 -7.33 10.23 -3.35
CA LEU A 400 -6.29 11.15 -2.86
C LEU A 400 -6.90 12.52 -2.58
N GLY A 401 -6.13 13.36 -1.90
CA GLY A 401 -6.52 14.73 -1.60
C GLY A 401 -7.51 14.84 -0.45
N LEU A 402 -7.56 13.85 0.47
CA LEU A 402 -8.46 13.92 1.63
C LEU A 402 -8.18 15.16 2.49
N GLY A 403 -6.92 15.34 2.92
CA GLY A 403 -6.51 16.51 3.69
C GLY A 403 -6.80 17.83 2.97
N SER A 404 -6.47 17.92 1.68
CA SER A 404 -6.80 19.09 0.86
C SER A 404 -8.30 19.37 0.79
N THR A 405 -9.11 18.31 0.61
CA THR A 405 -10.58 18.41 0.53
C THR A 405 -11.17 18.87 1.85
N LEU A 406 -10.70 18.34 2.97
CA LEU A 406 -11.12 18.76 4.31
C LEU A 406 -10.82 20.25 4.54
N ALA A 407 -9.62 20.72 4.18
CA ALA A 407 -9.28 22.14 4.27
C ALA A 407 -10.19 23.00 3.37
N MET A 408 -10.49 22.56 2.14
CA MET A 408 -11.42 23.24 1.22
C MET A 408 -12.87 23.26 1.73
N LEU A 409 -13.26 22.27 2.53
CA LEU A 409 -14.55 22.20 3.23
C LEU A 409 -14.54 22.89 4.60
N LYS A 410 -13.40 23.48 5.00
CA LYS A 410 -13.18 24.12 6.30
C LYS A 410 -13.33 23.16 7.49
N LEU A 411 -13.04 21.88 7.27
CA LEU A 411 -13.02 20.83 8.28
C LEU A 411 -11.58 20.61 8.73
N ARG A 412 -11.33 20.62 10.05
CA ARG A 412 -10.01 20.31 10.60
C ARG A 412 -9.78 18.79 10.53
N TYR A 413 -8.63 18.36 9.98
CA TYR A 413 -8.28 16.95 9.92
C TYR A 413 -8.28 16.31 11.32
N GLY A 414 -8.84 15.10 11.44
CA GLY A 414 -8.97 14.40 12.72
C GLY A 414 -10.09 14.90 13.64
N SER A 415 -10.90 15.88 13.21
CA SER A 415 -12.14 16.24 13.92
C SER A 415 -13.23 15.17 13.72
N PRO A 416 -14.24 15.08 14.61
CA PRO A 416 -15.38 14.18 14.43
C PRO A 416 -16.07 14.33 13.07
N GLU A 417 -16.20 15.55 12.56
CA GLU A 417 -16.80 15.85 11.25
C GLU A 417 -15.91 15.36 10.10
N ALA A 418 -14.58 15.49 10.22
CA ALA A 418 -13.65 14.95 9.23
C ALA A 418 -13.63 13.41 9.22
N ILE A 419 -13.76 12.78 10.38
CA ILE A 419 -13.89 11.33 10.53
C ILE A 419 -15.17 10.83 9.85
N ALA A 420 -16.31 11.48 10.13
CA ALA A 420 -17.59 11.17 9.50
C ALA A 420 -17.54 11.34 7.97
N PHE A 421 -16.98 12.46 7.49
CA PHE A 421 -16.78 12.70 6.06
C PHE A 421 -15.92 11.62 5.40
N THR A 422 -14.83 11.22 6.05
CA THR A 422 -13.94 10.17 5.54
C THR A 422 -14.68 8.84 5.40
N GLU A 423 -15.46 8.46 6.40
CA GLU A 423 -16.29 7.25 6.34
C GLU A 423 -17.34 7.32 5.23
N ASP A 424 -18.02 8.46 5.07
CA ASP A 424 -19.03 8.66 4.04
C ASP A 424 -18.44 8.53 2.63
N VAL A 425 -17.34 9.23 2.33
CA VAL A 425 -16.68 9.15 1.02
C VAL A 425 -16.20 7.72 0.72
N SER A 426 -15.60 7.05 1.71
CA SER A 426 -15.19 5.65 1.56
C SER A 426 -16.37 4.70 1.32
N ARG A 427 -17.50 4.90 2.02
CA ARG A 427 -18.73 4.11 1.83
C ARG A 427 -19.29 4.27 0.43
N GLU A 428 -19.48 5.51 -0.02
CA GLU A 428 -20.09 5.77 -1.33
C GLU A 428 -19.20 5.26 -2.48
N MET A 429 -17.87 5.30 -2.32
CA MET A 429 -16.94 4.64 -3.25
C MET A 429 -17.19 3.13 -3.33
N ALA A 430 -17.23 2.46 -2.18
CA ALA A 430 -17.42 1.01 -2.11
C ALA A 430 -18.77 0.58 -2.70
N LEU A 431 -19.86 1.27 -2.34
CA LEU A 431 -21.21 0.94 -2.82
C LEU A 431 -21.35 1.14 -4.33
N ALA A 432 -20.94 2.30 -4.85
CA ALA A 432 -20.98 2.57 -6.29
C ALA A 432 -20.16 1.56 -7.10
N GLY A 433 -19.05 1.11 -6.52
CA GLY A 433 -18.24 0.02 -7.06
C GLY A 433 -18.95 -1.32 -7.16
N TRP A 434 -19.57 -1.77 -6.07
CA TRP A 434 -20.28 -3.05 -6.04
C TRP A 434 -21.53 -3.04 -6.93
N GLU A 435 -22.19 -1.90 -7.10
CA GLU A 435 -23.24 -1.71 -8.11
C GLU A 435 -22.69 -1.99 -9.51
N VAL A 436 -21.55 -1.38 -9.87
CA VAL A 436 -20.89 -1.62 -11.16
C VAL A 436 -20.37 -3.05 -11.27
N ALA A 437 -19.95 -3.67 -10.17
CA ALA A 437 -19.54 -5.08 -10.15
C ALA A 437 -20.67 -5.99 -10.63
N LEU A 438 -21.90 -5.74 -10.16
CA LEU A 438 -23.10 -6.48 -10.56
C LEU A 438 -23.46 -6.21 -12.03
N ASP A 439 -23.43 -4.94 -12.46
CA ASP A 439 -23.77 -4.58 -13.83
C ASP A 439 -22.77 -5.16 -14.84
N LEU A 440 -21.47 -5.08 -14.55
CA LEU A 440 -20.44 -5.71 -15.37
C LEU A 440 -20.49 -7.22 -15.30
N ALA A 441 -20.93 -7.83 -14.19
CA ALA A 441 -21.13 -9.28 -14.13
C ALA A 441 -22.24 -9.73 -15.10
N ARG A 442 -23.32 -8.94 -15.22
CA ARG A 442 -24.41 -9.20 -16.18
C ARG A 442 -23.98 -8.99 -17.62
N GLU A 443 -23.15 -7.98 -17.87
CA GLU A 443 -22.69 -7.62 -19.21
C GLU A 443 -21.54 -8.51 -19.71
N LYS A 444 -20.52 -8.71 -18.89
CA LYS A 444 -19.24 -9.33 -19.26
C LYS A 444 -18.99 -10.69 -18.57
N GLY A 445 -19.89 -11.12 -17.69
CA GLY A 445 -19.74 -12.30 -16.86
C GLY A 445 -19.06 -12.01 -15.51
N PRO A 446 -19.37 -12.77 -14.44
CA PRO A 446 -18.69 -12.66 -13.15
C PRO A 446 -17.20 -13.04 -13.22
N ALA A 447 -16.45 -12.70 -12.17
CA ALA A 447 -15.11 -13.25 -11.96
C ALA A 447 -15.18 -14.79 -11.95
N PRO A 448 -14.34 -15.50 -12.73
CA PRO A 448 -14.45 -16.96 -12.87
C PRO A 448 -14.48 -17.73 -11.56
N ILE A 449 -13.72 -17.30 -10.54
CA ILE A 449 -13.71 -17.93 -9.21
C ILE A 449 -15.09 -17.97 -8.53
N LEU A 450 -15.96 -16.99 -8.81
CA LEU A 450 -17.28 -16.89 -8.19
C LEU A 450 -18.31 -17.85 -8.82
N MET A 451 -18.01 -18.37 -10.01
CA MET A 451 -18.86 -19.33 -10.72
C MET A 451 -18.49 -20.79 -10.44
N GLN A 452 -17.40 -21.02 -9.71
CA GLN A 452 -16.96 -22.36 -9.33
C GLN A 452 -17.72 -22.85 -8.11
N ASP A 453 -17.96 -24.16 -8.04
CA ASP A 453 -18.52 -24.82 -6.86
C ASP A 453 -17.40 -25.32 -5.95
N PHE A 454 -17.52 -25.02 -4.66
CA PHE A 454 -16.60 -25.42 -3.61
C PHE A 454 -17.24 -26.45 -2.70
N THR A 455 -16.44 -27.36 -2.18
CA THR A 455 -16.88 -28.32 -1.17
C THR A 455 -16.79 -27.66 0.20
N VAL A 456 -17.87 -27.69 0.96
CA VAL A 456 -17.90 -27.20 2.34
C VAL A 456 -16.98 -28.07 3.19
N THR A 457 -16.01 -27.45 3.86
CA THR A 457 -15.05 -28.12 4.73
C THR A 457 -15.32 -27.83 6.21
N GLY A 458 -14.73 -28.61 7.11
CA GLY A 458 -14.75 -28.30 8.54
C GLY A 458 -14.13 -26.93 8.87
N ASP A 459 -13.07 -26.55 8.15
CA ASP A 459 -12.44 -25.24 8.26
C ASP A 459 -13.41 -24.09 7.92
N MET A 460 -14.20 -24.26 6.84
CA MET A 460 -15.22 -23.27 6.47
C MET A 460 -16.28 -23.10 7.56
N LEU A 461 -16.78 -24.21 8.11
CA LEU A 461 -17.80 -24.18 9.17
C LEU A 461 -17.25 -23.59 10.49
N ARG A 462 -15.97 -23.79 10.78
CA ARG A 462 -15.27 -23.17 11.92
C ARG A 462 -15.13 -21.66 11.74
N LYS A 463 -14.72 -21.21 10.55
CA LYS A 463 -14.51 -19.78 10.23
C LYS A 463 -15.84 -19.03 10.07
N ARG A 464 -16.88 -19.69 9.54
CA ARG A 464 -18.21 -19.11 9.28
C ARG A 464 -19.30 -20.00 9.90
N PRO A 465 -19.47 -19.97 11.23
CA PRO A 465 -20.48 -20.79 11.91
C PRO A 465 -21.92 -20.47 11.49
N GLU A 466 -22.19 -19.31 10.89
CA GLU A 466 -23.45 -19.03 10.21
C GLU A 466 -23.79 -20.01 9.08
N MET A 467 -22.82 -20.59 8.37
CA MET A 467 -23.10 -21.57 7.32
C MET A 467 -23.82 -22.81 7.87
N ALA A 468 -23.44 -23.27 9.06
CA ALA A 468 -24.11 -24.39 9.72
C ALA A 468 -25.55 -24.03 10.14
N ARG A 469 -25.78 -22.78 10.56
CA ARG A 469 -27.13 -22.27 10.88
C ARG A 469 -28.02 -22.20 9.64
N ASP A 470 -27.44 -21.94 8.48
CA ASP A 470 -28.12 -21.95 7.18
C ASP A 470 -28.28 -23.35 6.59
N GLY A 471 -27.82 -24.40 7.29
CA GLY A 471 -28.05 -25.80 6.96
C GLY A 471 -26.92 -26.51 6.24
N TYR A 472 -25.78 -25.86 5.96
CA TYR A 472 -24.63 -26.48 5.31
C TYR A 472 -23.90 -27.46 6.22
N LYS A 473 -23.43 -28.57 5.64
CA LYS A 473 -22.64 -29.62 6.28
C LYS A 473 -21.36 -29.87 5.49
N ALA A 474 -20.35 -30.42 6.16
CA ALA A 474 -19.12 -30.83 5.49
C ALA A 474 -19.44 -31.84 4.38
N GLY A 475 -18.88 -31.62 3.18
CA GLY A 475 -19.15 -32.39 1.97
C GLY A 475 -20.20 -31.78 1.03
N ASP A 476 -21.01 -30.82 1.49
CA ASP A 476 -21.96 -30.12 0.63
C ASP A 476 -21.22 -29.28 -0.44
N ARG A 477 -21.92 -28.94 -1.52
CA ARG A 477 -21.40 -28.09 -2.61
C ARG A 477 -22.05 -26.72 -2.56
N ILE A 478 -21.25 -25.67 -2.69
CA ILE A 478 -21.71 -24.28 -2.66
C ILE A 478 -20.97 -23.43 -3.71
N PRO A 479 -21.66 -22.60 -4.51
CA PRO A 479 -21.02 -21.70 -5.46
C PRO A 479 -20.21 -20.60 -4.76
N GLY A 480 -19.06 -20.23 -5.36
CA GLY A 480 -18.19 -19.16 -4.88
C GLY A 480 -18.90 -17.82 -4.70
N ARG A 481 -19.86 -17.48 -5.57
CA ARG A 481 -20.68 -16.25 -5.45
C ARG A 481 -21.52 -16.20 -4.18
N VAL A 482 -21.95 -17.35 -3.66
CA VAL A 482 -22.70 -17.42 -2.39
C VAL A 482 -21.74 -17.27 -1.21
N LEU A 483 -20.58 -17.94 -1.26
CA LEU A 483 -19.50 -17.80 -0.27
C LEU A 483 -18.99 -16.34 -0.18
N HIS A 484 -18.88 -15.68 -1.32
CA HIS A 484 -18.50 -14.26 -1.44
C HIS A 484 -19.57 -13.35 -0.83
N ALA A 485 -20.78 -13.38 -1.37
CA ALA A 485 -21.80 -12.39 -1.03
C ALA A 485 -22.36 -12.59 0.39
N LYS A 486 -22.62 -13.82 0.83
CA LYS A 486 -23.30 -14.09 2.11
C LYS A 486 -22.35 -14.35 3.28
N TYR A 487 -21.18 -14.91 3.01
CA TYR A 487 -20.28 -15.41 4.06
C TYR A 487 -18.93 -14.68 4.15
N SER A 488 -18.67 -13.68 3.29
CA SER A 488 -17.61 -12.69 3.57
C SER A 488 -18.07 -11.72 4.65
N ARG A 489 -17.24 -11.50 5.69
CA ARG A 489 -17.51 -10.48 6.72
C ARG A 489 -17.58 -9.06 6.14
N TYR A 490 -16.78 -8.79 5.12
CA TYR A 490 -16.84 -7.50 4.45
C TYR A 490 -18.14 -7.34 3.66
N MET A 491 -18.60 -8.36 2.93
CA MET A 491 -19.87 -8.28 2.20
C MET A 491 -21.08 -8.24 3.14
N GLN A 492 -21.01 -8.86 4.32
CA GLN A 492 -22.02 -8.70 5.38
C GLN A 492 -22.14 -7.24 5.83
N ARG A 493 -21.02 -6.51 5.95
CA ARG A 493 -21.05 -5.05 6.20
C ARG A 493 -21.67 -4.29 5.04
N VAL A 494 -21.35 -4.64 3.79
CA VAL A 494 -21.99 -4.03 2.62
C VAL A 494 -23.51 -4.27 2.65
N ALA A 495 -23.96 -5.44 3.14
CA ALA A 495 -25.38 -5.78 3.27
C ALA A 495 -26.10 -4.94 4.34
N GLU A 496 -25.40 -4.40 5.34
CA GLU A 496 -25.99 -3.46 6.31
C GLU A 496 -26.45 -2.15 5.62
N ALA A 497 -25.72 -1.70 4.58
CA ALA A 497 -26.07 -0.49 3.83
C ALA A 497 -26.88 -0.77 2.55
N ALA A 498 -26.65 -1.91 1.89
CA ALA A 498 -27.24 -2.25 0.60
C ALA A 498 -27.60 -3.76 0.51
N PRO A 499 -28.56 -4.26 1.31
CA PRO A 499 -28.86 -5.69 1.40
C PRO A 499 -29.29 -6.27 0.05
N GLY A 500 -30.19 -5.56 -0.66
CA GLY A 500 -30.67 -5.99 -1.97
C GLY A 500 -29.61 -6.00 -3.08
N LEU A 501 -28.48 -5.31 -2.90
CA LEU A 501 -27.32 -5.43 -3.80
C LEU A 501 -26.59 -6.73 -3.55
N VAL A 502 -26.33 -7.06 -2.27
CA VAL A 502 -25.64 -8.29 -1.87
C VAL A 502 -26.45 -9.53 -2.24
N ASP A 503 -27.78 -9.50 -2.11
CA ASP A 503 -28.65 -10.59 -2.56
C ASP A 503 -28.50 -10.85 -4.06
N LYS A 504 -28.52 -9.80 -4.88
CA LYS A 504 -28.34 -9.91 -6.34
C LYS A 504 -26.93 -10.39 -6.70
N LEU A 505 -25.90 -10.02 -5.93
CA LEU A 505 -24.54 -10.54 -6.09
C LEU A 505 -24.46 -12.03 -5.72
N ALA A 506 -25.20 -12.51 -4.73
CA ALA A 506 -25.28 -13.93 -4.41
C ALA A 506 -25.93 -14.75 -5.55
N GLU A 507 -26.92 -14.16 -6.23
CA GLU A 507 -27.60 -14.78 -7.37
C GLU A 507 -26.74 -14.76 -8.65
N THR A 508 -26.17 -13.60 -8.99
CA THR A 508 -25.49 -13.37 -10.27
C THR A 508 -23.99 -13.63 -10.22
N GLY A 509 -23.34 -13.30 -9.10
CA GLY A 509 -21.90 -13.09 -8.99
C GLY A 509 -21.48 -11.64 -9.26
N ALA A 510 -20.26 -11.29 -8.86
CA ALA A 510 -19.63 -9.99 -9.09
C ALA A 510 -18.61 -10.06 -10.23
N ARG A 511 -18.36 -8.96 -10.95
CA ARG A 511 -17.30 -8.91 -11.98
C ARG A 511 -15.90 -9.09 -11.39
N PHE A 512 -15.70 -8.69 -10.15
CA PHE A 512 -14.42 -8.72 -9.44
C PHE A 512 -14.65 -9.11 -7.98
N THR A 513 -13.63 -9.65 -7.33
CA THR A 513 -13.73 -10.12 -5.94
C THR A 513 -13.37 -9.07 -4.90
N HIS A 514 -12.58 -8.05 -5.31
CA HIS A 514 -12.11 -6.94 -4.48
C HIS A 514 -12.15 -5.68 -5.31
N HIS A 515 -12.50 -4.57 -4.67
CA HIS A 515 -12.68 -3.28 -5.32
C HIS A 515 -11.80 -2.18 -4.73
N THR A 516 -11.61 -2.16 -3.41
CA THR A 516 -11.23 -0.95 -2.69
C THR A 516 -9.89 -1.10 -1.98
N SER A 517 -9.02 -0.12 -2.17
CA SER A 517 -7.71 -0.03 -1.51
C SER A 517 -7.19 1.39 -1.61
N ILE A 518 -6.57 1.89 -0.54
CA ILE A 518 -5.99 3.23 -0.53
C ILE A 518 -4.47 3.10 -0.57
N ALA A 519 -3.90 3.36 -1.74
CA ALA A 519 -2.47 3.29 -1.98
C ALA A 519 -1.77 4.63 -1.71
N PRO A 520 -0.44 4.63 -1.53
CA PRO A 520 0.33 5.87 -1.54
C PRO A 520 0.24 6.53 -2.91
N THR A 521 -0.11 7.82 -2.93
CA THR A 521 -0.28 8.56 -4.18
C THR A 521 0.84 9.57 -4.45
N GLY A 522 1.95 9.54 -3.71
CA GLY A 522 3.04 10.54 -3.76
C GLY A 522 3.36 11.14 -5.13
N THR A 523 3.75 10.30 -6.10
CA THR A 523 4.08 10.79 -7.45
C THR A 523 2.87 11.25 -8.25
N ILE A 524 1.76 10.49 -8.24
CA ILE A 524 0.56 10.84 -9.03
C ILE A 524 -0.16 12.07 -8.45
N SER A 525 -0.15 12.24 -7.13
CA SER A 525 -0.74 13.39 -6.45
C SER A 525 0.00 14.66 -6.81
N LEU A 526 1.33 14.63 -6.70
CA LEU A 526 2.17 15.76 -7.05
C LEU A 526 2.05 16.13 -8.54
N SER A 527 2.12 15.18 -9.46
CA SER A 527 2.17 15.51 -10.89
C SER A 527 0.81 15.65 -11.58
N LEU A 528 -0.18 14.81 -11.21
CA LEU A 528 -1.48 14.73 -11.90
C LEU A 528 -2.63 15.36 -11.08
N ALA A 529 -2.43 15.57 -9.77
CA ALA A 529 -3.38 16.26 -8.89
C ALA A 529 -2.81 17.56 -8.30
N ASN A 530 -1.77 18.13 -8.94
CA ASN A 530 -1.17 19.41 -8.58
C ASN A 530 -0.76 19.53 -7.10
N ASN A 531 -0.25 18.43 -6.53
CA ASN A 531 0.14 18.32 -5.12
C ASN A 531 -1.03 18.42 -4.13
N ALA A 532 -2.19 17.84 -4.48
CA ALA A 532 -3.19 17.48 -3.48
C ALA A 532 -2.58 16.51 -2.46
N SER A 533 -3.11 16.47 -1.25
CA SER A 533 -2.61 15.59 -0.19
C SER A 533 -2.62 14.11 -0.61
N ASN A 534 -1.71 13.31 -0.08
CA ASN A 534 -1.48 11.95 -0.60
C ASN A 534 -2.46 10.95 0.01
N GLY A 535 -3.23 10.22 -0.80
CA GLY A 535 -4.17 9.23 -0.26
C GLY A 535 -5.12 9.85 0.77
N ILE A 536 -5.12 9.27 1.97
CA ILE A 536 -5.81 9.79 3.16
C ILE A 536 -4.92 10.64 4.09
N GLU A 537 -3.68 10.92 3.71
CA GLU A 537 -2.76 11.76 4.47
C GLU A 537 -3.25 13.22 4.54
N PRO A 538 -2.98 13.94 5.65
CA PRO A 538 -2.98 15.40 5.61
C PRO A 538 -1.82 15.88 4.70
N SER A 539 -1.82 17.18 4.38
CA SER A 539 -0.66 17.75 3.70
C SER A 539 0.56 17.67 4.61
N PHE A 540 1.69 17.19 4.08
CA PHE A 540 2.94 17.11 4.86
C PHE A 540 3.40 18.50 5.28
N ALA A 541 3.38 19.43 4.34
CA ALA A 541 3.58 20.87 4.53
C ALA A 541 2.85 21.62 3.40
N HIS A 542 2.41 22.85 3.66
CA HIS A 542 1.70 23.65 2.66
C HIS A 542 2.63 24.35 1.65
N SER A 543 3.87 24.65 2.03
CA SER A 543 4.95 25.07 1.13
C SER A 543 6.28 24.44 1.56
N TYR A 544 7.06 23.96 0.59
CA TYR A 544 8.40 23.39 0.79
C TYR A 544 9.21 23.45 -0.51
N SER A 545 10.54 23.34 -0.43
CA SER A 545 11.42 23.33 -1.61
C SER A 545 11.78 21.91 -2.04
N ARG A 546 11.84 21.68 -3.36
CA ARG A 546 12.43 20.46 -3.94
C ARG A 546 13.61 20.81 -4.85
N ASN A 547 14.67 20.02 -4.72
CA ASN A 547 15.81 20.09 -5.63
C ASN A 547 15.48 19.36 -6.94
N VAL A 548 15.47 20.10 -8.06
CA VAL A 548 15.22 19.56 -9.40
C VAL A 548 16.48 19.69 -10.24
N ILE A 549 16.93 18.58 -10.81
CA ILE A 549 17.99 18.57 -11.82
C ILE A 549 17.36 18.80 -13.19
N ARG A 550 17.78 19.86 -13.89
CA ARG A 550 17.38 20.12 -15.28
C ARG A 550 18.38 19.48 -16.24
N PRO A 551 17.91 18.87 -17.35
CA PRO A 551 18.80 18.35 -18.39
C PRO A 551 19.81 19.43 -18.84
N GLY A 552 21.10 19.10 -18.85
CA GLY A 552 22.17 20.02 -19.25
C GLY A 552 22.70 20.96 -18.15
N LYS A 553 22.13 20.97 -16.94
CA LYS A 553 22.69 21.67 -15.77
C LYS A 553 23.28 20.66 -14.79
N LYS A 554 24.47 20.97 -14.25
CA LYS A 554 25.11 20.17 -13.18
C LYS A 554 24.60 20.53 -11.77
N THR A 555 23.96 21.69 -11.61
CA THR A 555 23.46 22.17 -10.31
C THR A 555 21.96 21.91 -10.13
N LYS A 556 21.57 21.55 -8.90
CA LYS A 556 20.18 21.38 -8.48
C LYS A 556 19.51 22.76 -8.34
N GLU A 557 18.36 22.96 -8.99
CA GLU A 557 17.54 24.17 -8.81
C GLU A 557 16.50 23.91 -7.72
N LYS A 558 16.43 24.79 -6.70
CA LYS A 558 15.36 24.75 -5.70
C LYS A 558 14.08 25.28 -6.33
N VAL A 559 13.08 24.41 -6.46
CA VAL A 559 11.73 24.77 -6.94
C VAL A 559 10.78 24.70 -5.75
N GLU A 560 10.08 25.80 -5.48
CA GLU A 560 9.02 25.82 -4.47
C GLU A 560 7.85 24.93 -4.93
N VAL A 561 7.34 24.13 -4.00
CA VAL A 561 6.20 23.26 -4.19
C VAL A 561 5.18 23.60 -3.12
N MET A 562 3.95 23.88 -3.55
CA MET A 562 2.84 24.20 -2.66
C MET A 562 1.80 23.08 -2.68
N SER A 563 1.13 22.87 -1.57
CA SER A 563 -0.06 22.01 -1.51
C SER A 563 -1.20 22.57 -2.38
N TYR A 564 -2.05 21.69 -2.93
CA TYR A 564 -3.15 22.13 -3.79
C TYR A 564 -4.11 23.09 -3.09
N GLU A 565 -4.47 22.83 -1.83
CA GLU A 565 -5.38 23.69 -1.07
C GLU A 565 -4.79 25.08 -0.83
N LEU A 566 -3.46 25.21 -0.66
CA LEU A 566 -2.81 26.53 -0.57
C LEU A 566 -2.87 27.26 -1.91
N LEU A 567 -2.59 26.56 -3.02
CA LEU A 567 -2.69 27.14 -4.37
C LEU A 567 -4.11 27.61 -4.66
N ALA A 568 -5.11 26.79 -4.32
CA ALA A 568 -6.52 27.12 -4.47
C ALA A 568 -6.93 28.30 -3.58
N TYR A 569 -6.52 28.33 -2.32
CA TYR A 569 -6.83 29.43 -1.41
C TYR A 569 -6.21 30.75 -1.86
N ARG A 570 -4.97 30.72 -2.35
CA ARG A 570 -4.33 31.90 -2.94
C ARG A 570 -5.02 32.40 -4.20
N ALA A 571 -5.45 31.48 -5.06
CA ALA A 571 -6.13 31.83 -6.30
C ALA A 571 -7.55 32.38 -6.06
N LEU A 572 -8.27 31.89 -5.05
CA LEU A 572 -9.70 32.12 -4.90
C LEU A 572 -10.08 33.05 -3.74
N ILE A 573 -9.28 33.09 -2.67
CA ILE A 573 -9.64 33.76 -1.40
C ILE A 573 -8.65 34.85 -1.04
N ASN A 574 -7.36 34.51 -0.91
CA ASN A 574 -6.33 35.43 -0.43
C ASN A 574 -4.98 35.18 -1.10
N ALA A 575 -4.64 36.00 -2.10
CA ALA A 575 -3.38 35.88 -2.83
C ALA A 575 -2.13 36.06 -1.95
N GLU A 576 -2.25 36.73 -0.80
CA GLU A 576 -1.15 37.00 0.14
C GLU A 576 -0.98 35.90 1.20
N ALA A 577 -1.84 34.89 1.26
CA ALA A 577 -1.80 33.88 2.31
C ALA A 577 -0.44 33.16 2.38
N ARG A 578 0.18 33.05 3.56
CA ARG A 578 1.47 32.38 3.76
C ARG A 578 1.39 31.37 4.91
N PRO A 579 1.86 30.12 4.71
CA PRO A 579 1.98 29.16 5.80
C PRO A 579 2.81 29.71 6.96
N GLY A 580 2.27 29.64 8.17
CA GLY A 580 2.96 30.06 9.39
C GLY A 580 3.07 31.57 9.64
N SER A 581 2.45 32.43 8.80
CA SER A 581 2.43 33.88 9.05
C SER A 581 1.36 34.26 10.07
N ASP A 582 1.72 35.10 11.04
CA ASP A 582 0.80 35.69 12.01
C ASP A 582 0.25 37.05 11.58
N GLU A 583 0.77 37.61 10.48
CA GLU A 583 0.28 38.87 9.92
C GLU A 583 -1.18 38.71 9.46
N PRO A 584 -2.13 39.57 9.89
CA PRO A 584 -3.56 39.37 9.65
C PRO A 584 -3.97 39.20 8.18
N ASN A 585 -3.24 39.82 7.25
CA ASN A 585 -3.49 39.72 5.80
C ASN A 585 -2.87 38.48 5.15
N GLU A 586 -1.90 37.83 5.79
CA GLU A 586 -1.23 36.62 5.27
C GLU A 586 -1.67 35.35 6.01
N LYS A 587 -2.31 35.49 7.17
CA LYS A 587 -2.64 34.37 8.06
C LYS A 587 -3.59 33.36 7.41
N LEU A 588 -3.19 32.09 7.44
CA LEU A 588 -4.08 30.98 7.05
C LEU A 588 -5.09 30.67 8.17
N PRO A 589 -6.32 30.27 7.82
CA PRO A 589 -7.31 29.81 8.79
C PRO A 589 -6.89 28.55 9.54
N ASP A 590 -7.39 28.35 10.77
CA ASP A 590 -7.01 27.23 11.67
C ASP A 590 -7.36 25.82 11.15
N TYR A 591 -8.14 25.70 10.08
CA TYR A 591 -8.42 24.44 9.39
C TYR A 591 -7.34 24.05 8.37
N PHE A 592 -6.37 24.94 8.06
CA PHE A 592 -5.14 24.60 7.35
C PHE A 592 -4.16 23.95 8.32
N VAL A 593 -4.15 22.62 8.31
CA VAL A 593 -3.28 21.80 9.15
C VAL A 593 -2.32 20.98 8.31
N ALA A 594 -1.09 20.89 8.78
CA ALA A 594 -0.06 20.03 8.24
C ALA A 594 0.11 18.77 9.11
N ALA A 595 0.92 17.79 8.66
CA ALA A 595 1.10 16.53 9.36
C ALA A 595 1.55 16.67 10.83
N ASP A 596 2.36 17.68 11.17
CA ASP A 596 2.83 17.93 12.53
C ASP A 596 1.74 18.46 13.48
N ASP A 597 0.67 19.04 12.92
CA ASP A 597 -0.46 19.54 13.71
C ASP A 597 -1.44 18.42 14.11
N ILE A 598 -1.17 17.18 13.68
CA ILE A 598 -2.05 16.03 13.81
C ILE A 598 -1.44 15.01 14.77
N SER A 599 -2.18 14.65 15.80
CA SER A 599 -1.75 13.60 16.72
C SER A 599 -1.73 12.22 16.04
N PRO A 600 -0.87 11.27 16.51
CA PRO A 600 -0.88 9.91 15.99
C PRO A 600 -2.24 9.21 16.10
N VAL A 601 -3.00 9.49 17.17
CA VAL A 601 -4.36 8.96 17.35
C VAL A 601 -5.31 9.46 16.27
N GLN A 602 -5.30 10.76 15.95
CA GLN A 602 -6.12 11.32 14.87
C GLN A 602 -5.78 10.72 13.49
N HIS A 603 -4.50 10.40 13.25
CA HIS A 603 -4.12 9.66 12.05
C HIS A 603 -4.75 8.26 12.00
N VAL A 604 -4.72 7.53 13.12
CA VAL A 604 -5.32 6.19 13.24
C VAL A 604 -6.84 6.25 13.08
N ASP A 605 -7.50 7.25 13.67
CA ASP A 605 -8.96 7.38 13.62
C ASP A 605 -9.47 7.66 12.20
N ILE A 606 -8.78 8.51 11.43
CA ILE A 606 -9.09 8.73 10.01
C ILE A 606 -8.86 7.46 9.19
N GLN A 607 -7.78 6.72 9.46
CA GLN A 607 -7.54 5.43 8.81
C GLN A 607 -8.65 4.43 9.15
N ALA A 608 -9.11 4.38 10.41
CA ALA A 608 -10.16 3.48 10.86
C ALA A 608 -11.51 3.79 10.22
N ALA A 609 -11.84 5.07 10.07
CA ALA A 609 -13.04 5.52 9.36
C ALA A 609 -13.08 4.99 7.92
N ALA A 610 -11.98 5.15 7.17
CA ALA A 610 -11.88 4.64 5.81
C ALA A 610 -11.84 3.11 5.74
N GLN A 611 -11.11 2.45 6.66
CA GLN A 611 -10.88 1.00 6.66
C GLN A 611 -12.18 0.19 6.71
N LYS A 612 -13.25 0.78 7.28
CA LYS A 612 -14.56 0.14 7.35
C LYS A 612 -15.09 -0.29 5.98
N TRP A 613 -14.82 0.50 4.94
CA TRP A 613 -15.32 0.35 3.58
C TRP A 613 -14.20 0.04 2.57
N VAL A 614 -13.07 -0.46 3.06
CA VAL A 614 -11.93 -0.89 2.24
C VAL A 614 -11.72 -2.41 2.41
N ASP A 615 -12.07 -3.17 1.36
CA ASP A 615 -11.97 -4.64 1.33
C ASP A 615 -10.54 -5.16 1.33
N SER A 616 -9.59 -4.43 0.73
CA SER A 616 -8.17 -4.78 0.73
C SER A 616 -7.50 -4.18 1.98
N SER A 617 -6.57 -3.24 1.86
CA SER A 617 -6.01 -2.50 3.00
C SER A 617 -5.71 -1.04 2.61
N ILE A 618 -5.15 -0.29 3.55
CA ILE A 618 -4.79 1.12 3.42
C ILE A 618 -3.30 1.28 3.72
N SER A 619 -2.60 1.98 2.85
CA SER A 619 -1.28 2.51 3.17
C SER A 619 -1.45 3.89 3.80
N LYS A 620 -1.05 4.00 5.06
CA LYS A 620 -1.07 5.24 5.85
C LYS A 620 0.17 5.25 6.73
N THR A 621 0.85 6.38 6.75
CA THR A 621 1.94 6.64 7.70
C THR A 621 1.42 7.57 8.79
N ALA A 622 1.28 7.10 10.01
CA ALA A 622 1.08 7.97 11.17
C ALA A 622 2.41 8.70 11.45
N ASN A 623 2.49 9.99 11.11
CA ASN A 623 3.67 10.79 11.42
C ASN A 623 3.69 11.04 12.92
N VAL A 624 4.85 10.84 13.53
CA VAL A 624 5.06 10.99 14.96
C VAL A 624 6.13 12.07 15.15
N PRO A 625 5.88 13.10 16.00
CA PRO A 625 6.88 14.11 16.31
C PRO A 625 8.20 13.51 16.80
N THR A 626 9.31 14.16 16.46
CA THR A 626 10.66 13.73 16.85
C THR A 626 10.82 13.62 18.37
N ASP A 627 10.17 14.50 19.14
CA ASP A 627 10.21 14.55 20.61
C ASP A 627 9.05 13.80 21.30
N TYR A 628 8.28 13.02 20.54
CA TYR A 628 7.11 12.31 21.07
C TYR A 628 7.50 11.27 22.14
N PRO A 629 6.89 11.26 23.34
CA PRO A 629 7.26 10.32 24.41
C PRO A 629 7.09 8.86 24.01
N TYR A 630 8.09 8.03 24.33
CA TYR A 630 8.03 6.59 24.06
C TYR A 630 6.83 5.89 24.74
N GLU A 631 6.51 6.30 25.97
CA GLU A 631 5.39 5.73 26.72
C GLU A 631 4.03 5.96 26.05
N ASP A 632 3.86 7.08 25.33
CA ASP A 632 2.65 7.34 24.55
C ASP A 632 2.72 6.67 23.17
N PHE A 633 3.94 6.52 22.62
CA PHE A 633 4.15 5.90 21.32
C PHE A 633 3.77 4.41 21.30
N LYS A 634 4.16 3.67 22.36
CA LYS A 634 3.96 2.21 22.42
C LYS A 634 2.48 1.78 22.36
N ASP A 635 1.56 2.70 22.67
CA ASP A 635 0.12 2.44 22.66
C ASP A 635 -0.53 2.70 21.28
N ILE A 636 0.16 3.35 20.33
CA ILE A 636 -0.40 3.67 19.00
C ILE A 636 -0.84 2.41 18.25
N TYR A 637 0.01 1.37 18.20
CA TYR A 637 -0.33 0.12 17.53
C TYR A 637 -1.39 -0.68 18.27
N PHE A 638 -1.47 -0.50 19.59
CA PHE A 638 -2.52 -1.09 20.40
C PHE A 638 -3.88 -0.41 20.13
N HIS A 639 -3.90 0.92 19.99
CA HIS A 639 -5.08 1.68 19.54
C HIS A 639 -5.50 1.26 18.13
N ALA A 640 -4.56 1.14 17.19
CA ALA A 640 -4.81 0.65 15.84
C ALA A 640 -5.45 -0.75 15.82
N TYR A 641 -4.98 -1.65 16.70
CA TYR A 641 -5.57 -2.97 16.91
C TYR A 641 -7.02 -2.88 17.40
N LYS A 642 -7.29 -2.09 18.45
CA LYS A 642 -8.64 -1.91 18.99
C LYS A 642 -9.58 -1.21 18.00
N ALA A 643 -9.06 -0.35 17.14
CA ALA A 643 -9.80 0.31 16.07
C ALA A 643 -10.16 -0.62 14.89
N GLY A 644 -9.66 -1.87 14.89
CA GLY A 644 -9.98 -2.87 13.88
C GLY A 644 -9.26 -2.66 12.55
N LEU A 645 -8.10 -2.00 12.57
CA LEU A 645 -7.27 -1.83 11.37
C LEU A 645 -6.70 -3.16 10.87
N LYS A 646 -6.30 -3.19 9.59
CA LYS A 646 -5.60 -4.34 8.98
C LYS A 646 -4.08 -4.23 9.10
N GLY A 647 -3.59 -3.03 9.35
CA GLY A 647 -2.19 -2.75 9.62
C GLY A 647 -1.99 -1.28 9.96
N CYS A 648 -0.83 -0.97 10.51
CA CYS A 648 -0.45 0.39 10.87
C CYS A 648 1.07 0.57 10.67
N THR A 649 1.44 1.75 10.19
CA THR A 649 2.84 2.17 10.06
C THR A 649 2.98 3.52 10.72
N THR A 650 3.94 3.64 11.63
CA THR A 650 4.37 4.93 12.18
C THR A 650 5.67 5.36 11.54
N PHE A 651 5.86 6.66 11.42
CA PHE A 651 7.16 7.24 11.06
C PHE A 651 7.49 8.34 12.05
N ARG A 652 8.51 8.10 12.85
CA ARG A 652 9.15 9.11 13.69
C ARG A 652 10.49 9.45 13.07
N PHE A 653 10.73 10.73 12.80
CA PHE A 653 12.05 11.15 12.36
C PHE A 653 13.04 10.95 13.52
N ASN A 654 14.05 10.11 13.30
CA ASN A 654 15.13 9.88 14.24
C ASN A 654 16.45 10.26 13.58
N PRO A 655 17.05 11.42 13.88
CA PRO A 655 18.27 11.88 13.20
C PRO A 655 19.47 10.93 13.36
N ALA A 656 19.47 10.07 14.38
CA ALA A 656 20.51 9.06 14.57
C ALA A 656 20.35 7.83 13.65
N ALA A 657 19.14 7.57 13.15
CA ALA A 657 18.81 6.38 12.35
C ALA A 657 18.42 6.72 10.90
N PHE A 658 17.77 7.87 10.68
CA PHE A 658 17.16 8.32 9.43
C PHE A 658 17.65 9.68 8.98
N GLN A 659 17.86 9.78 7.68
CA GLN A 659 17.60 10.99 6.91
C GLN A 659 16.46 10.68 5.94
N GLY A 660 15.29 11.28 6.15
CA GLY A 660 14.12 11.05 5.29
C GLY A 660 14.29 11.63 3.88
N VAL A 661 13.48 11.20 2.92
CA VAL A 661 13.39 11.85 1.59
C VAL A 661 12.73 13.24 1.68
N LEU A 662 11.99 13.48 2.76
CA LEU A 662 11.40 14.75 3.15
C LEU A 662 11.98 15.10 4.53
N VAL A 663 13.00 15.95 4.56
CA VAL A 663 13.53 16.52 5.81
C VAL A 663 13.26 18.01 5.79
N LYS A 664 12.75 18.56 6.89
CA LYS A 664 12.52 20.00 7.00
C LYS A 664 13.85 20.70 7.25
N ASP A 665 13.97 21.94 6.79
CA ASP A 665 15.19 22.74 7.00
C ASP A 665 15.50 22.92 8.50
N ALA A 666 14.47 23.00 9.36
CA ALA A 666 14.63 23.08 10.80
C ALA A 666 15.24 21.80 11.41
N ASP A 667 14.80 20.61 10.98
CA ASP A 667 15.32 19.33 11.48
C ASP A 667 16.78 19.12 11.05
N LEU A 668 17.11 19.52 9.81
CA LEU A 668 18.48 19.53 9.30
C LEU A 668 19.39 20.47 10.09
N ALA A 669 18.93 21.68 10.38
CA ALA A 669 19.69 22.67 11.14
C ALA A 669 19.93 22.27 12.61
N ASN A 670 18.98 21.53 13.21
CA ASN A 670 19.08 21.11 14.60
C ASN A 670 19.93 19.85 14.81
N THR A 671 20.22 19.10 13.74
CA THR A 671 21.01 17.86 13.82
C THR A 671 22.49 18.13 13.56
N THR A 672 23.38 17.54 14.38
CA THR A 672 24.84 17.60 14.18
C THR A 672 25.34 16.25 13.68
N TYR A 673 26.07 16.24 12.56
CA TYR A 673 26.65 15.07 11.95
C TYR A 673 28.13 15.00 12.27
N ARG A 674 28.62 13.79 12.54
CA ARG A 674 30.00 13.53 12.90
C ARG A 674 30.64 12.64 11.83
N PHE A 675 31.75 13.12 11.26
CA PHE A 675 32.55 12.39 10.29
C PHE A 675 33.90 12.06 10.90
N GLU A 676 34.31 10.80 10.83
CA GLU A 676 35.66 10.38 11.18
C GLU A 676 36.51 10.32 9.90
N LEU A 677 37.63 11.04 9.90
CA LEU A 677 38.56 11.10 8.78
C LEU A 677 39.56 9.94 8.86
N GLU A 678 40.27 9.65 7.76
CA GLU A 678 41.26 8.56 7.69
C GLU A 678 42.40 8.70 8.72
N ASP A 679 42.69 9.92 9.16
CA ASP A 679 43.70 10.21 10.19
C ASP A 679 43.16 10.04 11.64
N GLY A 680 41.91 9.60 11.79
CA GLY A 680 41.22 9.43 13.07
C GLY A 680 40.70 10.73 13.68
N SER A 681 40.86 11.87 13.01
CA SER A 681 40.27 13.13 13.44
C SER A 681 38.77 13.16 13.14
N VAL A 682 38.05 14.03 13.86
CA VAL A 682 36.60 14.10 13.81
C VAL A 682 36.17 15.49 13.38
N VAL A 683 35.27 15.55 12.40
CA VAL A 683 34.61 16.77 11.97
C VAL A 683 33.14 16.71 12.36
N GLU A 684 32.66 17.71 13.09
CA GLU A 684 31.26 17.88 13.46
C GLU A 684 30.66 19.10 12.75
N VAL A 685 29.56 18.91 12.03
CA VAL A 685 28.90 19.95 11.23
C VAL A 685 27.38 19.79 11.31
N LYS A 686 26.63 20.90 11.26
CA LYS A 686 25.16 20.84 11.21
C LYS A 686 24.67 20.26 9.90
N GLY A 687 23.51 19.60 9.93
CA GLY A 687 22.97 18.86 8.77
C GLY A 687 22.75 19.71 7.51
N ASN A 688 22.52 21.02 7.66
CA ASN A 688 22.34 21.96 6.56
C ASN A 688 23.65 22.62 6.08
N GLU A 689 24.79 22.41 6.76
CA GLU A 689 26.08 22.94 6.33
C GLU A 689 26.60 22.21 5.11
N GLU A 690 27.29 22.91 4.21
CA GLU A 690 27.89 22.33 3.01
C GLU A 690 29.27 21.73 3.32
N VAL A 691 29.49 20.50 2.86
CA VAL A 691 30.72 19.74 3.00
C VAL A 691 31.17 19.29 1.61
N GLU A 692 32.43 19.55 1.28
CA GLU A 692 33.06 19.03 0.07
C GLU A 692 33.71 17.67 0.34
N TYR A 693 33.36 16.66 -0.45
CA TYR A 693 33.89 15.30 -0.34
C TYR A 693 34.00 14.67 -1.73
N ASP A 694 35.15 14.06 -2.03
CA ASP A 694 35.47 13.43 -3.32
C ASP A 694 35.18 14.34 -4.55
N GLY A 695 35.43 15.65 -4.40
CA GLY A 695 35.24 16.65 -5.47
C GLY A 695 33.79 17.07 -5.72
N GLU A 696 32.84 16.65 -4.88
CA GLU A 696 31.45 17.06 -4.91
C GLU A 696 31.05 17.78 -3.60
N THR A 697 30.18 18.78 -3.71
CA THR A 697 29.62 19.50 -2.55
C THR A 697 28.27 18.91 -2.17
N HIS A 698 28.14 18.51 -0.92
CA HIS A 698 26.93 17.95 -0.32
C HIS A 698 26.53 18.80 0.87
N THR A 699 25.28 18.73 1.32
CA THR A 699 25.02 19.08 2.73
C THR A 699 25.57 17.97 3.62
N ALA A 700 26.00 18.27 4.84
CA ALA A 700 26.53 17.28 5.80
C ALA A 700 25.58 16.07 5.95
N ALA A 701 24.29 16.36 6.09
CA ALA A 701 23.20 15.42 5.98
C ALA A 701 23.35 14.42 4.79
N ASN A 702 23.34 14.95 3.57
CA ASN A 702 23.39 14.14 2.35
C ASN A 702 24.71 13.39 2.18
N LEU A 703 25.83 13.96 2.65
CA LEU A 703 27.13 13.27 2.61
C LEU A 703 27.14 12.07 3.56
N PHE A 704 26.67 12.27 4.79
CA PHE A 704 26.58 11.20 5.79
C PHE A 704 25.73 10.04 5.27
N ASP A 705 24.60 10.35 4.63
CA ASP A 705 23.74 9.35 4.01
C ASP A 705 24.42 8.66 2.84
N ALA A 706 25.04 9.39 1.91
CA ALA A 706 25.72 8.78 0.76
C ALA A 706 26.88 7.84 1.17
N LEU A 707 27.63 8.21 2.21
CA LEU A 707 28.66 7.37 2.82
C LEU A 707 28.05 6.11 3.46
N LYS A 708 26.99 6.27 4.27
CA LYS A 708 26.24 5.15 4.85
C LYS A 708 25.65 4.25 3.77
N GLU A 709 25.15 4.82 2.68
CA GLU A 709 24.57 4.15 1.52
C GLU A 709 25.62 3.38 0.70
N GLY A 710 26.92 3.64 0.93
CA GLY A 710 28.03 2.97 0.27
C GLY A 710 28.27 3.49 -1.16
N TYR A 711 27.75 4.66 -1.50
CA TYR A 711 27.94 5.27 -2.82
C TYR A 711 29.41 5.59 -3.12
N TYR A 712 30.22 5.78 -2.08
CA TYR A 712 31.67 6.03 -2.17
C TYR A 712 32.52 4.80 -1.81
N GLY A 713 31.92 3.60 -1.75
CA GLY A 713 32.59 2.38 -1.28
C GLY A 713 32.54 2.24 0.25
N LYS A 714 32.69 1.00 0.75
CA LYS A 714 32.77 0.72 2.19
C LYS A 714 34.10 1.23 2.74
N PHE A 715 34.06 2.03 3.79
CA PHE A 715 35.17 2.24 4.71
C PHE A 715 34.82 1.61 6.06
#